data_AF-A0A6I7N247-F1
#
_entry.id   AF-A0A6I7N247-F1
#
_cell.length_a   1.000
_cell.length_b   1.000
_cell.length_c   1.000
_cell.angle_alpha   90.00
_cell.angle_beta   90.00
_cell.angle_gamma   90.00
#
_symmetry.space_group_name_H-M   'P 1'
#
loop_
_entity.id
_entity.type
_entity.pdbx_description
1 polymer ?
#
loop_
_entity_poly.entity_id
_entity_poly.type
_entity_poly.pdbx_seq_one_letter_code
_entity_poly.pdbx_strand_id
1 'polypeptide(L)'
;AFLFTPWLAWRLRPSMEYLQRAEEKEHKQNEMMGRFFAKAIPGLVNNRTYGWGFLIGIVVVFFLTVMLFFTKDVSVKMLPLDNKPEFNVVINFPEGTALPRTATLTHELATVLRELPEVTAVQAYVGTASPFNFNGLVRHYYLRQHPWQADIQVQLVDKGDRRRTSHQIAVEARELLAPMAQAAGARIQVVEMPPGPPVLQSVVAEIYGPDAEIRRRVALDMEQMFRNAPHLDDVDSFLQAPYDVWHFNVERDKALRRGVTVDAVNRTLETAVGGQMLGDVKARSLVEPHMIRLRLPMEVRSDIERLLLLPVPTLAGGSVPLSELGEFVRMPQDEPVFHKNLRPVEYVTAETVGRLAAPIYGMLEVEQQLADYRLPGGGTLESYWVGPPPNDGSVAFEWTGEWTVTYETFRDMGIAFAIALVLIYMLVVWEFGNFLLPAIVMAPIPLTLIGIIPGHWLLGAEFTATSMIGFIALAGIIVRNSILLVDFARHQVAQGEDVMQAMVNACQARTRPIVITAFALLAGSSVILFDPIFQGMAVSLMFGTIVATLLTLLVIPLGCISARKTFEGLDRHEEGGQGGDGTLAAMGPDHGSGPSGGGASAAPRRMTDPSGGPFAKAIGLVLLYLKSLGASFVEGVMQLLRAVARLILRLVGGGSGGPPGPGTGGGPGTGPAGAGGGGPSGPDAAPPSGVQGGGARSKPEPKGPEARQHAESERSGEISEPSAKPKAPAKAAAMRPAHEEHAASTTVEPDRSTDAPVQTRDTGKAAAAVRKDAPVAQERKKTQPKKAASEEGKDSSVPSKGGTAKAGGVGEQSNEAASGRTGKPAESGGSTGNARRRRGIRLK
;
A
#
# COMPACT_ATOMS: atom_id res chain seq x y z
N ALA A 1 -2.61 -34.48 20.26
CA ALA A 1 -1.65 -35.48 19.74
C ALA A 1 -1.87 -36.85 20.41
N PHE A 2 -1.13 -37.19 21.47
CA PHE A 2 -0.89 -38.57 21.94
C PHE A 2 -2.10 -39.51 22.20
N LEU A 3 -3.32 -39.02 22.44
CA LEU A 3 -4.52 -39.88 22.49
C LEU A 3 -5.28 -39.94 21.16
N PHE A 4 -5.38 -38.82 20.46
CA PHE A 4 -6.10 -38.72 19.18
C PHE A 4 -5.38 -39.47 18.06
N THR A 5 -4.05 -39.34 17.96
CA THR A 5 -3.30 -39.97 16.86
C THR A 5 -3.35 -41.51 16.92
N PRO A 6 -3.15 -42.18 18.08
CA PRO A 6 -3.33 -43.63 18.17
C PRO A 6 -4.78 -44.09 18.00
N TRP A 7 -5.76 -43.35 18.53
CA TRP A 7 -7.19 -43.65 18.33
C TRP A 7 -7.57 -43.60 16.85
N LEU A 8 -7.13 -42.55 16.14
CA LEU A 8 -7.38 -42.37 14.72
C LEU A 8 -6.62 -43.43 13.89
N ALA A 9 -5.36 -43.72 14.22
CA ALA A 9 -4.58 -44.75 13.55
C ALA A 9 -5.15 -46.17 13.76
N TRP A 10 -5.73 -46.45 14.95
CA TRP A 10 -6.44 -47.71 15.21
C TRP A 10 -7.74 -47.79 14.40
N ARG A 11 -8.50 -46.70 14.31
CA ARG A 11 -9.76 -46.63 13.55
C ARG A 11 -9.59 -46.58 12.02
N LEU A 12 -8.44 -46.11 11.55
CA LEU A 12 -8.04 -46.09 10.13
C LEU A 12 -7.11 -47.25 9.75
N ARG A 13 -6.85 -48.21 10.65
CA ARG A 13 -5.87 -49.29 10.42
C ARG A 13 -6.28 -50.15 9.21
N PRO A 14 -5.51 -50.18 8.11
CA PRO A 14 -5.80 -51.06 6.99
C PRO A 14 -5.54 -52.54 7.35
N SER A 15 -6.15 -53.45 6.59
CA SER A 15 -5.85 -54.89 6.68
C SER A 15 -4.44 -55.19 6.15
N MET A 16 -3.85 -56.32 6.57
CA MET A 16 -2.54 -56.73 6.04
C MET A 16 -2.58 -57.02 4.54
N GLU A 17 -3.68 -57.57 4.01
CA GLU A 17 -3.86 -57.72 2.55
C GLU A 17 -3.86 -56.38 1.82
N TYR A 18 -4.45 -55.32 2.39
CA TYR A 18 -4.39 -53.99 1.81
C TYR A 18 -2.95 -53.46 1.83
N LEU A 19 -2.22 -53.67 2.93
CA LEU A 19 -0.82 -53.23 3.04
C LEU A 19 0.08 -53.96 2.03
N GLN A 20 -0.04 -55.28 1.88
CA GLN A 20 0.70 -56.05 0.87
C GLN A 20 0.34 -55.62 -0.57
N ARG A 21 -0.95 -55.39 -0.86
CA ARG A 21 -1.39 -54.85 -2.17
C ARG A 21 -0.96 -53.39 -2.39
N ALA A 22 -0.71 -52.63 -1.33
CA ALA A 22 -0.16 -51.27 -1.40
C ALA A 22 1.36 -51.30 -1.63
N GLU A 23 2.08 -52.20 -0.95
CA GLU A 23 3.51 -52.49 -1.13
C GLU A 23 3.84 -52.97 -2.54
N GLU A 24 3.06 -53.92 -3.08
CA GLU A 24 3.17 -54.33 -4.49
C GLU A 24 2.94 -53.17 -5.48
N LYS A 25 1.94 -52.32 -5.22
CA LYS A 25 1.65 -51.14 -6.05
C LYS A 25 2.77 -50.10 -5.93
N GLU A 26 3.33 -49.94 -4.74
CA GLU A 26 4.44 -49.06 -4.46
C GLU A 26 5.71 -49.51 -5.20
N HIS A 27 6.09 -50.79 -5.12
CA HIS A 27 7.18 -51.33 -5.92
C HIS A 27 6.95 -51.13 -7.43
N LYS A 28 5.75 -51.45 -7.95
CA LYS A 28 5.42 -51.27 -9.37
C LYS A 28 5.44 -49.79 -9.82
N GLN A 29 5.01 -48.86 -8.96
CA GLN A 29 5.14 -47.42 -9.21
C GLN A 29 6.62 -46.99 -9.17
N ASN A 30 7.38 -47.48 -8.19
CA ASN A 30 8.78 -47.11 -8.02
C ASN A 30 9.63 -47.63 -9.20
N GLU A 31 9.39 -48.85 -9.69
CA GLU A 31 10.01 -49.38 -10.92
C GLU A 31 9.63 -48.58 -12.17
N MET A 32 8.38 -48.12 -12.28
CA MET A 32 7.94 -47.30 -13.42
C MET A 32 8.68 -45.96 -13.43
N MET A 33 8.82 -45.36 -12.25
CA MET A 33 9.49 -44.08 -12.02
C MET A 33 11.01 -44.19 -12.22
N GLY A 34 11.64 -45.26 -11.71
CA GLY A 34 13.04 -45.59 -11.98
C GLY A 34 13.30 -45.78 -13.49
N ARG A 35 12.45 -46.53 -14.20
CA ARG A 35 12.54 -46.69 -15.67
C ARG A 35 12.36 -45.38 -16.45
N PHE A 36 11.58 -44.44 -15.94
CA PHE A 36 11.50 -43.09 -16.52
C PHE A 36 12.84 -42.35 -16.37
N PHE A 37 13.39 -42.25 -15.15
CA PHE A 37 14.65 -41.53 -14.91
C PHE A 37 15.86 -42.20 -15.58
N ALA A 38 15.94 -43.53 -15.55
CA ALA A 38 16.98 -44.32 -16.24
C ALA A 38 16.95 -44.18 -17.76
N LYS A 39 15.85 -43.69 -18.36
CA LYS A 39 15.77 -43.35 -19.78
C LYS A 39 15.97 -41.86 -20.05
N ALA A 40 15.38 -41.01 -19.21
CA ALA A 40 15.41 -39.56 -19.37
C ALA A 40 16.81 -38.98 -19.08
N ILE A 41 17.41 -39.30 -17.94
CA ILE A 41 18.67 -38.67 -17.49
C ILE A 41 19.83 -39.10 -18.40
N PRO A 42 20.10 -40.39 -18.67
CA PRO A 42 21.15 -40.79 -19.61
C PRO A 42 20.87 -40.32 -21.05
N GLY A 43 19.60 -40.22 -21.46
CA GLY A 43 19.20 -39.72 -22.77
C GLY A 43 19.54 -38.24 -23.00
N LEU A 44 19.42 -37.40 -21.96
CA LEU A 44 19.79 -35.99 -22.01
C LEU A 44 21.30 -35.76 -21.83
N VAL A 45 22.01 -36.61 -21.07
CA VAL A 45 23.46 -36.47 -20.87
C VAL A 45 24.26 -37.03 -22.04
N ASN A 46 23.98 -38.26 -22.48
CA ASN A 46 24.81 -38.95 -23.46
C ASN A 46 24.66 -38.37 -24.87
N ASN A 47 23.50 -37.79 -25.20
CA ASN A 47 23.33 -37.05 -26.44
C ASN A 47 23.47 -35.54 -26.21
N ARG A 48 24.64 -35.00 -26.57
CA ARG A 48 25.00 -33.59 -26.44
C ARG A 48 23.99 -32.63 -27.11
N THR A 49 23.27 -33.06 -28.16
CA THR A 49 22.25 -32.20 -28.80
C THR A 49 20.98 -32.09 -27.97
N TYR A 50 20.52 -33.17 -27.33
CA TYR A 50 19.36 -33.13 -26.42
C TYR A 50 19.70 -32.40 -25.12
N GLY A 51 20.89 -32.61 -24.54
CA GLY A 51 21.33 -31.88 -23.35
C GLY A 51 21.41 -30.36 -23.57
N TRP A 52 22.05 -29.92 -24.66
CA TRP A 52 22.09 -28.49 -25.01
C TRP A 52 20.72 -27.95 -25.43
N GLY A 53 19.92 -28.74 -26.15
CA GLY A 53 18.55 -28.37 -26.53
C GLY A 53 17.64 -28.16 -25.32
N PHE A 54 17.74 -28.99 -24.28
CA PHE A 54 17.02 -28.85 -23.03
C PHE A 54 17.46 -27.60 -22.24
N LEU A 55 18.77 -27.38 -22.12
CA LEU A 55 19.33 -26.19 -21.45
C LEU A 55 18.92 -24.89 -22.16
N ILE A 56 19.09 -24.83 -23.49
CA ILE A 56 18.65 -23.68 -24.30
C ILE A 56 17.13 -23.52 -24.22
N GLY A 57 16.37 -24.61 -24.23
CA GLY A 57 14.91 -24.60 -24.06
C GLY A 57 14.48 -23.94 -22.76
N ILE A 58 15.08 -24.34 -21.62
CA ILE A 58 14.83 -23.72 -20.32
C ILE A 58 15.18 -22.22 -20.33
N VAL A 59 16.32 -21.85 -20.89
CA VAL A 59 16.78 -20.44 -20.95
C VAL A 59 15.87 -19.59 -21.84
N VAL A 60 15.46 -20.10 -23.01
CA VAL A 60 14.52 -19.42 -23.92
C VAL A 60 13.15 -19.27 -23.28
N VAL A 61 12.62 -20.33 -22.65
CA VAL A 61 11.34 -20.28 -21.93
C VAL A 61 11.42 -19.30 -20.76
N PHE A 62 12.50 -19.29 -19.98
CA PHE A 62 12.70 -18.31 -18.90
C PHE A 62 12.65 -16.86 -19.42
N PHE A 63 13.39 -16.53 -20.49
CA PHE A 63 13.37 -15.16 -21.02
C PHE A 63 12.06 -14.79 -21.71
N LEU A 64 11.41 -15.73 -22.40
CA LEU A 64 10.06 -15.54 -22.94
C LEU A 64 9.07 -15.28 -21.81
N THR A 65 9.17 -16.00 -20.69
CA THR A 65 8.31 -15.80 -19.52
C THR A 65 8.55 -14.46 -18.82
N VAL A 66 9.80 -14.03 -18.64
CA VAL A 66 10.12 -12.70 -18.08
C VAL A 66 9.65 -11.56 -19.00
N MET A 67 9.56 -11.80 -20.32
CA MET A 67 9.07 -10.83 -21.29
C MET A 67 7.60 -10.43 -21.08
N LEU A 68 6.76 -11.26 -20.42
CA LEU A 68 5.35 -10.91 -20.13
C LEU A 68 5.19 -9.66 -19.25
N PHE A 69 6.19 -9.32 -18.42
CA PHE A 69 6.19 -8.05 -17.69
C PHE A 69 6.45 -6.85 -18.61
N PHE A 70 7.31 -7.03 -19.63
CA PHE A 70 7.66 -5.96 -20.56
C PHE A 70 6.55 -5.68 -21.58
N THR A 71 5.85 -6.71 -22.05
CA THR A 71 4.67 -6.59 -22.93
C THR A 71 3.42 -6.10 -22.19
N LYS A 72 3.47 -5.94 -20.86
CA LYS A 72 2.32 -5.62 -19.99
C LYS A 72 1.20 -6.66 -20.05
N ASP A 73 1.55 -7.93 -20.29
CA ASP A 73 0.62 -9.07 -20.20
C ASP A 73 0.36 -9.48 -18.75
N VAL A 74 1.36 -9.31 -17.87
CA VAL A 74 1.22 -9.40 -16.41
C VAL A 74 1.55 -8.03 -15.82
N SER A 75 0.57 -7.40 -15.15
CA SER A 75 0.78 -6.16 -14.39
C SER A 75 1.52 -6.44 -13.08
N VAL A 76 2.16 -5.40 -12.53
CA VAL A 76 2.78 -5.42 -11.20
C VAL A 76 2.13 -4.34 -10.35
N LYS A 77 1.69 -4.71 -9.13
CA LYS A 77 1.04 -3.79 -8.17
C LYS A 77 1.54 -4.05 -6.74
N MET A 78 1.34 -3.14 -5.78
CA MET A 78 1.69 -3.45 -4.38
C MET A 78 0.78 -4.56 -3.84
N LEU A 79 -0.53 -4.30 -3.88
CA LEU A 79 -1.58 -5.18 -3.38
C LEU A 79 -2.78 -5.14 -4.35
N PRO A 80 -3.46 -6.26 -4.55
CA PRO A 80 -4.65 -6.31 -5.39
C PRO A 80 -5.84 -5.67 -4.67
N LEU A 81 -6.80 -5.15 -5.44
CA LEU A 81 -7.99 -4.49 -4.90
C LEU A 81 -8.82 -5.45 -4.02
N ASP A 82 -9.18 -4.99 -2.81
CA ASP A 82 -10.02 -5.75 -1.89
C ASP A 82 -11.50 -5.63 -2.30
N ASN A 83 -12.34 -6.58 -1.91
CA ASN A 83 -13.77 -6.61 -2.24
C ASN A 83 -14.60 -6.26 -1.00
N LYS A 84 -14.81 -4.96 -0.75
CA LYS A 84 -15.43 -4.43 0.49
C LYS A 84 -16.93 -4.17 0.33
N PRO A 85 -17.70 -4.18 1.42
CA PRO A 85 -19.10 -3.77 1.40
C PRO A 85 -19.29 -2.23 1.46
N GLU A 86 -18.24 -1.41 1.30
CA GLU A 86 -18.35 0.06 1.29
C GLU A 86 -17.41 0.72 0.28
N PHE A 87 -17.81 1.90 -0.21
CA PHE A 87 -16.94 2.90 -0.85
C PHE A 87 -17.47 4.32 -0.57
N ASN A 88 -16.65 5.34 -0.81
CA ASN A 88 -17.03 6.74 -0.65
C ASN A 88 -17.02 7.48 -1.99
N VAL A 89 -17.89 8.46 -2.17
CA VAL A 89 -17.79 9.48 -3.23
C VAL A 89 -17.48 10.82 -2.57
N VAL A 90 -16.30 11.37 -2.84
CA VAL A 90 -15.86 12.68 -2.35
C VAL A 90 -16.25 13.73 -3.38
N ILE A 91 -16.82 14.86 -2.95
CA ILE A 91 -17.33 15.93 -3.81
C ILE A 91 -16.66 17.26 -3.42
N ASN A 92 -16.10 17.95 -4.40
CA ASN A 92 -15.42 19.24 -4.28
C ASN A 92 -16.01 20.22 -5.31
N PHE A 93 -16.81 21.19 -4.86
CA PHE A 93 -17.05 22.40 -5.66
C PHE A 93 -15.88 23.39 -5.50
N PRO A 94 -15.67 24.31 -6.45
CA PRO A 94 -14.82 25.46 -6.26
C PRO A 94 -15.16 26.23 -4.98
N GLU A 95 -14.13 26.70 -4.29
CA GLU A 95 -14.22 27.48 -3.06
C GLU A 95 -15.20 28.65 -3.14
N GLY A 96 -15.79 29.02 -2.00
CA GLY A 96 -16.84 30.02 -1.92
C GLY A 96 -18.22 29.55 -2.40
N THR A 97 -18.34 28.36 -3.01
CA THR A 97 -19.65 27.81 -3.39
C THR A 97 -20.57 27.62 -2.19
N ALA A 98 -21.80 28.14 -2.29
CA ALA A 98 -22.76 28.15 -1.20
C ALA A 98 -23.38 26.77 -0.92
N LEU A 99 -23.51 26.43 0.37
CA LEU A 99 -24.00 25.13 0.88
C LEU A 99 -25.24 24.56 0.16
N PRO A 100 -26.29 25.34 -0.19
CA PRO A 100 -27.46 24.79 -0.87
C PRO A 100 -27.15 24.18 -2.24
N ARG A 101 -26.20 24.74 -3.01
CA ARG A 101 -25.80 24.19 -4.33
C ARG A 101 -25.08 22.84 -4.16
N THR A 102 -24.18 22.77 -3.17
CA THR A 102 -23.50 21.54 -2.77
C THR A 102 -24.49 20.47 -2.32
N ALA A 103 -25.50 20.85 -1.52
CA ALA A 103 -26.53 19.97 -1.02
C ALA A 103 -27.43 19.41 -2.14
N THR A 104 -27.83 20.25 -3.10
CA THR A 104 -28.64 19.82 -4.27
C THR A 104 -27.90 18.77 -5.09
N LEU A 105 -26.67 19.04 -5.54
CA LEU A 105 -25.90 18.05 -6.30
C LEU A 105 -25.67 16.77 -5.48
N THR A 106 -25.29 16.89 -4.20
CA THR A 106 -25.06 15.71 -3.36
C THR A 106 -26.34 14.85 -3.23
N HIS A 107 -27.51 15.47 -3.17
CA HIS A 107 -28.80 14.76 -3.13
C HIS A 107 -29.14 14.07 -4.47
N GLU A 108 -28.84 14.70 -5.60
CA GLU A 108 -29.01 14.13 -6.94
C GLU A 108 -28.08 12.92 -7.14
N LEU A 109 -26.79 13.07 -6.85
CA LEU A 109 -25.79 11.98 -6.91
C LEU A 109 -26.16 10.82 -5.96
N ALA A 110 -26.60 11.13 -4.73
CA ALA A 110 -27.07 10.14 -3.76
C ALA A 110 -28.39 9.46 -4.17
N THR A 111 -29.15 10.04 -5.08
CA THR A 111 -30.38 9.43 -5.64
C THR A 111 -30.00 8.43 -6.73
N VAL A 112 -29.15 8.81 -7.69
CA VAL A 112 -28.65 7.92 -8.75
C VAL A 112 -27.89 6.72 -8.16
N LEU A 113 -27.07 6.93 -7.13
CA LEU A 113 -26.39 5.84 -6.40
C LEU A 113 -27.34 4.79 -5.82
N ARG A 114 -28.60 5.13 -5.54
CA ARG A 114 -29.61 4.20 -4.99
C ARG A 114 -30.36 3.40 -6.07
N GLU A 115 -30.11 3.68 -7.34
CA GLU A 115 -30.65 2.88 -8.46
C GLU A 115 -29.76 1.64 -8.74
N LEU A 116 -28.52 1.63 -8.24
CA LEU A 116 -27.61 0.49 -8.30
C LEU A 116 -28.12 -0.66 -7.39
N PRO A 117 -28.33 -1.88 -7.92
CA PRO A 117 -29.04 -2.94 -7.18
C PRO A 117 -28.24 -3.53 -6.00
N GLU A 118 -26.93 -3.35 -5.96
CA GLU A 118 -26.10 -3.73 -4.81
C GLU A 118 -26.05 -2.67 -3.69
N VAL A 119 -26.62 -1.47 -3.87
CA VAL A 119 -26.57 -0.39 -2.86
C VAL A 119 -27.72 -0.54 -1.85
N THR A 120 -27.35 -0.76 -0.58
CA THR A 120 -28.29 -0.98 0.54
C THR A 120 -28.62 0.29 1.30
N ALA A 121 -27.64 1.19 1.45
CA ALA A 121 -27.79 2.47 2.13
C ALA A 121 -26.78 3.50 1.58
N VAL A 122 -27.14 4.77 1.69
CA VAL A 122 -26.31 5.91 1.29
C VAL A 122 -26.41 6.97 2.39
N GLN A 123 -25.27 7.50 2.84
CA GLN A 123 -25.18 8.55 3.85
C GLN A 123 -24.45 9.75 3.26
N ALA A 124 -25.07 10.93 3.29
CA ALA A 124 -24.52 12.16 2.72
C ALA A 124 -24.16 13.17 3.82
N TYR A 125 -22.93 13.68 3.76
CA TYR A 125 -22.38 14.71 4.65
C TYR A 125 -22.06 15.93 3.77
N VAL A 126 -22.70 17.07 4.03
CA VAL A 126 -22.60 18.28 3.19
C VAL A 126 -22.22 19.47 4.06
N GLY A 127 -21.11 20.15 3.75
CA GLY A 127 -20.59 21.23 4.59
C GLY A 127 -20.17 20.79 6.00
N THR A 128 -19.94 19.50 6.20
CA THR A 128 -19.53 18.89 7.46
C THR A 128 -18.75 17.62 7.17
N ALA A 129 -17.79 17.29 8.03
CA ALA A 129 -16.96 16.12 7.87
C ALA A 129 -17.77 14.82 8.00
N SER A 130 -17.45 13.85 7.16
CA SER A 130 -17.89 12.46 7.32
C SER A 130 -17.18 11.77 8.49
N PRO A 131 -17.79 10.76 9.16
CA PRO A 131 -17.09 9.91 10.10
C PRO A 131 -15.92 9.21 9.43
N PHE A 132 -14.69 9.49 9.89
CA PHE A 132 -13.49 8.98 9.24
C PHE A 132 -13.31 7.48 9.47
N ASN A 133 -13.34 6.70 8.39
CA ASN A 133 -12.79 5.35 8.37
C ASN A 133 -11.24 5.44 8.29
N PHE A 134 -10.56 4.28 8.20
CA PHE A 134 -9.09 4.23 8.16
C PHE A 134 -8.50 4.99 6.96
N ASN A 135 -9.22 5.08 5.83
CA ASN A 135 -8.80 5.87 4.67
C ASN A 135 -8.98 7.38 4.93
N GLY A 136 -10.15 7.78 5.45
CA GLY A 136 -10.45 9.16 5.83
C GLY A 136 -9.55 9.76 6.92
N LEU A 137 -8.81 8.93 7.66
CA LEU A 137 -7.77 9.38 8.59
C LEU A 137 -6.56 9.98 7.86
N VAL A 138 -6.08 9.34 6.78
CA VAL A 138 -4.92 9.81 6.00
C VAL A 138 -5.32 10.85 4.94
N ARG A 139 -6.51 10.70 4.36
CA ARG A 139 -7.10 11.68 3.43
C ARG A 139 -7.74 12.87 4.16
N HIS A 140 -7.54 12.96 5.48
CA HIS A 140 -7.98 14.05 6.37
C HIS A 140 -9.46 14.46 6.24
N TYR A 141 -10.38 13.51 6.05
CA TYR A 141 -11.81 13.80 5.86
C TYR A 141 -12.43 14.53 7.07
N TYR A 142 -11.87 14.36 8.27
CA TYR A 142 -12.26 15.11 9.47
C TYR A 142 -12.05 16.64 9.37
N LEU A 143 -11.24 17.12 8.41
CA LEU A 143 -11.07 18.56 8.11
C LEU A 143 -12.07 19.10 7.08
N ARG A 144 -12.87 18.24 6.42
CA ARG A 144 -13.78 18.63 5.33
C ARG A 144 -15.06 19.29 5.86
N GLN A 145 -14.96 20.55 6.27
CA GLN A 145 -16.02 21.29 6.96
C GLN A 145 -16.46 22.56 6.21
N HIS A 146 -16.10 22.71 4.93
CA HIS A 146 -16.42 23.91 4.14
C HIS A 146 -17.72 23.75 3.33
N PRO A 147 -18.52 24.82 3.12
CA PRO A 147 -19.80 24.78 2.39
C PRO A 147 -19.77 24.16 0.98
N TRP A 148 -18.62 24.17 0.31
CA TRP A 148 -18.39 23.63 -1.04
C TRP A 148 -17.91 22.17 -1.06
N GLN A 149 -17.76 21.54 0.11
CA GLN A 149 -17.33 20.15 0.27
C GLN A 149 -18.51 19.27 0.67
N ALA A 150 -18.55 18.05 0.13
CA ALA A 150 -19.45 16.99 0.59
C ALA A 150 -18.82 15.61 0.42
N ASP A 151 -19.28 14.65 1.19
CA ASP A 151 -18.90 13.23 1.12
C ASP A 151 -20.16 12.37 1.13
N ILE A 152 -20.20 11.35 0.28
CA ILE A 152 -21.22 10.30 0.29
C ILE A 152 -20.57 8.98 0.68
N GLN A 153 -21.01 8.35 1.77
CA GLN A 153 -20.65 6.96 2.09
C GLN A 153 -21.71 6.01 1.51
N VAL A 154 -21.27 5.03 0.72
CA VAL A 154 -22.14 4.07 0.03
C VAL A 154 -21.95 2.67 0.63
N GLN A 155 -23.03 2.08 1.14
CA GLN A 155 -23.03 0.75 1.74
C GLN A 155 -23.58 -0.27 0.73
N LEU A 156 -22.74 -1.22 0.32
CA LEU A 156 -23.08 -2.33 -0.55
C LEU A 156 -23.59 -3.56 0.23
N VAL A 157 -24.33 -4.42 -0.48
CA VAL A 157 -24.58 -5.82 -0.12
C VAL A 157 -23.26 -6.53 0.19
N ASP A 158 -23.27 -7.52 1.10
CA ASP A 158 -22.05 -8.28 1.42
C ASP A 158 -21.49 -9.04 0.20
N LYS A 159 -20.17 -9.19 0.16
CA LYS A 159 -19.45 -9.85 -0.94
C LYS A 159 -19.84 -11.32 -1.18
N GLY A 160 -20.50 -11.99 -0.23
CA GLY A 160 -21.08 -13.32 -0.43
C GLY A 160 -22.40 -13.34 -1.20
N ASP A 161 -23.19 -12.26 -1.12
CA ASP A 161 -24.56 -12.19 -1.65
C ASP A 161 -24.67 -11.46 -3.00
N ARG A 162 -23.60 -10.78 -3.46
CA ARG A 162 -23.53 -10.11 -4.77
C ARG A 162 -22.51 -10.72 -5.72
N ARG A 163 -22.77 -10.59 -7.03
CA ARG A 163 -21.91 -11.14 -8.10
C ARG A 163 -20.77 -10.21 -8.54
N ARG A 164 -20.98 -8.89 -8.47
CA ARG A 164 -20.00 -7.87 -8.88
C ARG A 164 -19.08 -7.51 -7.71
N THR A 165 -17.80 -7.22 -7.98
CA THR A 165 -16.86 -6.73 -6.96
C THR A 165 -17.16 -5.28 -6.58
N SER A 166 -16.63 -4.80 -5.44
CA SER A 166 -16.76 -3.37 -5.07
C SER A 166 -16.21 -2.48 -6.18
N HIS A 167 -15.05 -2.85 -6.73
CA HIS A 167 -14.40 -2.13 -7.82
C HIS A 167 -15.26 -2.01 -9.08
N GLN A 168 -15.94 -3.09 -9.49
CA GLN A 168 -16.84 -3.06 -10.65
C GLN A 168 -18.02 -2.09 -10.42
N ILE A 169 -18.53 -2.02 -9.19
CA ILE A 169 -19.64 -1.12 -8.82
C ILE A 169 -19.13 0.33 -8.65
N ALA A 170 -17.90 0.53 -8.17
CA ALA A 170 -17.26 1.82 -8.05
C ALA A 170 -16.88 2.43 -9.40
N VAL A 171 -16.46 1.62 -10.39
CA VAL A 171 -16.24 2.05 -11.77
C VAL A 171 -17.56 2.47 -12.43
N GLU A 172 -18.62 1.66 -12.33
CA GLU A 172 -19.96 2.01 -12.81
C GLU A 172 -20.49 3.30 -12.14
N ALA A 173 -20.29 3.44 -10.82
CA ALA A 173 -20.64 4.66 -10.11
C ALA A 173 -19.84 5.89 -10.60
N ARG A 174 -18.54 5.75 -10.93
CA ARG A 174 -17.76 6.83 -11.53
C ARG A 174 -18.32 7.23 -12.89
N GLU A 175 -18.57 6.26 -13.77
CA GLU A 175 -19.12 6.48 -15.11
C GLU A 175 -20.48 7.19 -15.09
N LEU A 176 -21.36 6.86 -14.13
CA LEU A 176 -22.66 7.49 -13.95
C LEU A 176 -22.57 8.91 -13.36
N LEU A 177 -21.71 9.13 -12.36
CA LEU A 177 -21.69 10.37 -11.57
C LEU A 177 -20.78 11.45 -12.16
N ALA A 178 -19.70 11.10 -12.86
CA ALA A 178 -18.75 12.07 -13.39
C ALA A 178 -19.37 13.09 -14.37
N PRO A 179 -20.25 12.70 -15.32
CA PRO A 179 -20.91 13.67 -16.21
C PRO A 179 -21.82 14.65 -15.46
N MET A 180 -22.51 14.20 -14.40
CA MET A 180 -23.36 15.04 -13.56
C MET A 180 -22.53 16.06 -12.77
N ALA A 181 -21.42 15.62 -12.16
CA ALA A 181 -20.51 16.48 -11.44
C ALA A 181 -19.87 17.54 -12.35
N GLN A 182 -19.38 17.14 -13.53
CA GLN A 182 -18.81 18.04 -14.53
C GLN A 182 -19.84 19.09 -15.00
N ALA A 183 -21.07 18.68 -15.31
CA ALA A 183 -22.14 19.59 -15.71
C ALA A 183 -22.53 20.59 -14.59
N ALA A 184 -22.44 20.19 -13.32
CA ALA A 184 -22.66 21.07 -12.18
C ALA A 184 -21.46 21.98 -11.85
N GLY A 185 -20.29 21.73 -12.44
CA GLY A 185 -19.03 22.43 -12.14
C GLY A 185 -18.36 21.97 -10.83
N ALA A 186 -18.50 20.70 -10.47
CA ALA A 186 -17.84 20.08 -9.32
C ALA A 186 -16.85 18.99 -9.76
N ARG A 187 -15.77 18.80 -8.98
CA ARG A 187 -14.90 17.63 -9.06
C ARG A 187 -15.44 16.54 -8.13
N ILE A 188 -15.33 15.28 -8.54
CA ILE A 188 -15.60 14.12 -7.68
C ILE A 188 -14.42 13.15 -7.69
N GLN A 189 -14.37 12.31 -6.65
CA GLN A 189 -13.47 11.16 -6.58
C GLN A 189 -14.27 9.96 -6.07
N VAL A 190 -14.14 8.78 -6.70
CA VAL A 190 -14.79 7.54 -6.23
C VAL A 190 -13.75 6.65 -5.55
N VAL A 191 -13.84 6.59 -4.22
CA VAL A 191 -12.77 6.18 -3.32
C VAL A 191 -13.13 4.87 -2.63
N GLU A 192 -12.49 3.79 -3.05
CA GLU A 192 -12.58 2.50 -2.36
C GLU A 192 -11.74 2.48 -1.07
N MET A 193 -11.97 1.47 -0.21
CA MET A 193 -11.09 1.22 0.93
C MET A 193 -9.85 0.45 0.43
N PRO A 194 -8.62 0.97 0.63
CA PRO A 194 -7.41 0.32 0.14
C PRO A 194 -7.14 -1.01 0.87
N PRO A 195 -6.49 -1.99 0.21
CA PRO A 195 -6.07 -3.26 0.81
C PRO A 195 -4.87 -3.10 1.78
N GLY A 196 -4.18 -1.96 1.75
CA GLY A 196 -2.93 -1.71 2.45
C GLY A 196 -2.93 -0.42 3.28
N PRO A 197 -1.74 0.14 3.57
CA PRO A 197 -1.61 1.47 4.17
C PRO A 197 -2.32 2.52 3.29
N PRO A 198 -3.10 3.46 3.85
CA PRO A 198 -3.78 4.46 3.04
C PRO A 198 -2.80 5.54 2.57
N VAL A 199 -3.12 6.15 1.43
CA VAL A 199 -2.32 7.21 0.77
C VAL A 199 -3.25 8.33 0.31
N LEU A 200 -2.70 9.46 -0.16
CA LEU A 200 -3.54 10.59 -0.64
C LEU A 200 -4.32 10.23 -1.91
N GLN A 201 -3.67 9.72 -2.96
CA GLN A 201 -4.26 8.94 -4.07
C GLN A 201 -3.20 7.93 -4.56
N SER A 202 -3.53 7.01 -5.48
CA SER A 202 -2.52 6.06 -5.99
C SER A 202 -1.33 6.74 -6.69
N VAL A 203 -1.54 7.88 -7.36
CA VAL A 203 -0.46 8.76 -7.88
C VAL A 203 -0.55 10.15 -7.25
N VAL A 204 0.57 10.63 -6.73
CA VAL A 204 0.72 11.97 -6.13
C VAL A 204 2.03 12.58 -6.64
N ALA A 205 1.99 13.84 -7.06
CA ALA A 205 3.18 14.65 -7.28
C ALA A 205 3.22 15.78 -6.24
N GLU A 206 4.31 15.84 -5.48
CA GLU A 206 4.59 16.88 -4.49
C GLU A 206 5.60 17.89 -5.04
N ILE A 207 5.16 19.12 -5.28
CA ILE A 207 5.97 20.15 -5.93
C ILE A 207 6.64 21.02 -4.88
N TYR A 208 7.97 21.10 -4.96
CA TYR A 208 8.84 21.87 -4.09
C TYR A 208 9.48 23.05 -4.85
N GLY A 209 10.03 24.01 -4.11
CA GLY A 209 10.76 25.15 -4.66
C GLY A 209 10.48 26.46 -3.93
N PRO A 210 11.28 27.51 -4.20
CA PRO A 210 11.35 28.70 -3.35
C PRO A 210 10.17 29.66 -3.56
N ASP A 211 9.68 29.75 -4.80
CA ASP A 211 8.66 30.71 -5.23
C ASP A 211 7.27 30.06 -5.26
N ALA A 212 6.29 30.68 -4.60
CA ALA A 212 4.94 30.16 -4.51
C ALA A 212 4.13 30.29 -5.82
N GLU A 213 4.29 31.37 -6.58
CA GLU A 213 3.58 31.54 -7.85
C GLU A 213 4.09 30.52 -8.89
N ILE A 214 5.41 30.26 -8.91
CA ILE A 214 5.99 29.27 -9.81
C ILE A 214 5.56 27.85 -9.41
N ARG A 215 5.57 27.48 -8.12
CA ARG A 215 5.06 26.16 -7.69
C ARG A 215 3.58 25.98 -8.05
N ARG A 216 2.74 26.98 -7.79
CA ARG A 216 1.29 26.93 -8.11
C ARG A 216 1.04 26.84 -9.62
N ARG A 217 1.84 27.53 -10.45
CA ARG A 217 1.74 27.39 -11.91
C ARG A 217 2.17 25.99 -12.38
N VAL A 218 3.28 25.46 -11.88
CA VAL A 218 3.72 24.07 -12.16
C VAL A 218 2.67 23.06 -11.71
N ALA A 219 1.96 23.31 -10.61
CA ALA A 219 0.86 22.47 -10.15
C ALA A 219 -0.34 22.47 -11.12
N LEU A 220 -0.76 23.64 -11.63
CA LEU A 220 -1.82 23.74 -12.64
C LEU A 220 -1.40 23.09 -13.98
N ASP A 221 -0.16 23.34 -14.42
CA ASP A 221 0.39 22.74 -15.65
C ASP A 221 0.44 21.20 -15.52
N MET A 222 0.87 20.67 -14.37
CA MET A 222 0.93 19.23 -14.11
C MET A 222 -0.44 18.60 -13.87
N GLU A 223 -1.41 19.33 -13.31
CA GLU A 223 -2.81 18.86 -13.25
C GLU A 223 -3.35 18.62 -14.68
N GLN A 224 -3.03 19.49 -15.63
CA GLN A 224 -3.38 19.25 -17.04
C GLN A 224 -2.63 18.05 -17.64
N MET A 225 -1.35 17.83 -17.32
CA MET A 225 -0.61 16.64 -17.76
C MET A 225 -1.21 15.35 -17.19
N PHE A 226 -1.67 15.36 -15.93
CA PHE A 226 -2.40 14.25 -15.32
C PHE A 226 -3.74 14.01 -16.05
N ARG A 227 -4.52 15.06 -16.34
CA ARG A 227 -5.78 14.98 -17.11
C ARG A 227 -5.60 14.48 -18.55
N ASN A 228 -4.39 14.59 -19.11
CA ASN A 228 -4.05 14.06 -20.44
C ASN A 228 -3.59 12.59 -20.42
N ALA A 229 -3.27 12.01 -19.26
CA ALA A 229 -2.66 10.67 -19.16
C ALA A 229 -3.75 9.57 -19.17
N PRO A 230 -3.80 8.65 -20.17
CA PRO A 230 -4.91 7.71 -20.34
C PRO A 230 -5.20 6.73 -19.19
N HIS A 231 -4.28 6.55 -18.25
CA HIS A 231 -4.44 5.66 -17.10
C HIS A 231 -4.64 6.40 -15.76
N LEU A 232 -4.87 7.72 -15.78
CA LEU A 232 -5.17 8.55 -14.61
C LEU A 232 -6.59 9.13 -14.70
N ASP A 233 -7.32 9.08 -13.59
CA ASP A 233 -8.66 9.67 -13.43
C ASP A 233 -8.83 10.22 -12.01
N ASP A 234 -10.01 10.76 -11.66
CA ASP A 234 -10.27 11.46 -10.38
C ASP A 234 -9.19 12.52 -10.08
N VAL A 235 -8.72 13.21 -11.12
CA VAL A 235 -7.61 14.17 -11.04
C VAL A 235 -8.02 15.41 -10.28
N ASP A 236 -7.29 15.72 -9.22
CA ASP A 236 -7.52 16.82 -8.29
C ASP A 236 -6.20 17.51 -7.93
N SER A 237 -6.29 18.68 -7.31
CA SER A 237 -5.13 19.39 -6.73
C SER A 237 -5.54 20.07 -5.44
N PHE A 238 -4.57 20.28 -4.54
CA PHE A 238 -4.83 20.93 -3.25
C PHE A 238 -4.85 22.48 -3.36
N LEU A 239 -4.74 23.00 -4.60
CA LEU A 239 -4.93 24.41 -4.90
C LEU A 239 -6.39 24.79 -4.69
N GLN A 240 -6.61 25.85 -3.92
CA GLN A 240 -7.94 26.45 -3.77
C GLN A 240 -8.27 27.33 -4.98
N ALA A 241 -9.51 27.28 -5.45
CA ALA A 241 -9.99 28.27 -6.39
C ALA A 241 -10.03 29.66 -5.72
N PRO A 242 -9.59 30.75 -6.39
CA PRO A 242 -9.63 32.08 -5.78
C PRO A 242 -11.08 32.52 -5.56
N TYR A 243 -11.40 32.98 -4.34
CA TYR A 243 -12.74 33.41 -3.96
C TYR A 243 -12.72 34.68 -3.08
N ASP A 244 -13.73 35.52 -3.24
CA ASP A 244 -13.93 36.72 -2.42
C ASP A 244 -14.48 36.38 -1.03
N VAL A 245 -13.97 37.06 -0.01
CA VAL A 245 -14.57 37.16 1.32
C VAL A 245 -14.94 38.60 1.65
N TRP A 246 -15.96 38.77 2.49
CA TRP A 246 -16.33 40.08 3.04
C TRP A 246 -15.53 40.36 4.29
N HIS A 247 -14.64 41.36 4.22
CA HIS A 247 -13.79 41.79 5.31
C HIS A 247 -14.24 43.16 5.83
N PHE A 248 -14.38 43.30 7.15
CA PHE A 248 -14.75 44.57 7.77
C PHE A 248 -13.50 45.42 8.07
N ASN A 249 -13.27 46.45 7.26
CA ASN A 249 -12.13 47.35 7.39
C ASN A 249 -12.38 48.40 8.48
N VAL A 250 -11.85 48.17 9.69
CA VAL A 250 -12.04 49.07 10.84
C VAL A 250 -11.22 50.36 10.67
N GLU A 251 -11.91 51.51 10.61
CA GLU A 251 -11.33 52.86 10.71
C GLU A 251 -10.79 53.09 12.13
N ARG A 252 -9.57 52.61 12.41
CA ARG A 252 -8.97 52.63 13.77
C ARG A 252 -9.04 54.00 14.45
N ASP A 253 -8.74 55.08 13.74
CA ASP A 253 -8.79 56.44 14.29
C ASP A 253 -10.22 56.91 14.60
N LYS A 254 -11.21 56.46 13.83
CA LYS A 254 -12.63 56.78 14.06
C LYS A 254 -13.16 55.97 15.25
N ALA A 255 -12.85 54.68 15.31
CA ALA A 255 -13.18 53.81 16.44
C ALA A 255 -12.57 54.32 17.76
N LEU A 256 -11.28 54.69 17.77
CA LEU A 256 -10.60 55.27 18.94
C LEU A 256 -11.28 56.58 19.40
N ARG A 257 -11.62 57.49 18.48
CA ARG A 257 -12.36 58.73 18.79
C ARG A 257 -13.79 58.51 19.28
N ARG A 258 -14.37 57.33 19.04
CA ARG A 258 -15.67 56.89 19.58
C ARG A 258 -15.55 56.05 20.87
N GLY A 259 -14.33 55.78 21.35
CA GLY A 259 -14.10 54.93 22.53
C GLY A 259 -14.44 53.46 22.27
N VAL A 260 -14.25 52.96 21.03
CA VAL A 260 -14.51 51.58 20.62
C VAL A 260 -13.20 50.88 20.28
N THR A 261 -13.02 49.64 20.73
CA THR A 261 -11.85 48.80 20.42
C THR A 261 -12.13 47.90 19.21
N VAL A 262 -11.07 47.50 18.49
CA VAL A 262 -11.17 46.48 17.42
C VAL A 262 -11.71 45.15 17.97
N ASP A 263 -11.33 44.80 19.20
CA ASP A 263 -11.87 43.65 19.94
C ASP A 263 -13.40 43.74 20.16
N ALA A 264 -13.95 44.91 20.50
CA ALA A 264 -15.39 45.10 20.62
C ALA A 264 -16.12 44.94 19.28
N VAL A 265 -15.55 45.45 18.18
CA VAL A 265 -16.07 45.23 16.82
C VAL A 265 -16.05 43.74 16.47
N ASN A 266 -14.90 43.08 16.65
CA ASN A 266 -14.72 41.66 16.33
C ASN A 266 -15.69 40.77 17.13
N ARG A 267 -15.84 40.97 18.44
CA ARG A 267 -16.80 40.21 19.27
C ARG A 267 -18.25 40.47 18.86
N THR A 268 -18.58 41.69 18.44
CA THR A 268 -19.94 42.01 17.95
C THR A 268 -20.24 41.25 16.66
N LEU A 269 -19.31 41.25 15.70
CA LEU A 269 -19.42 40.50 14.45
C LEU A 269 -19.38 38.97 14.65
N GLU A 270 -18.51 38.48 15.53
CA GLU A 270 -18.43 37.06 15.89
C GLU A 270 -19.76 36.59 16.50
N THR A 271 -20.30 37.33 17.47
CA THR A 271 -21.59 37.01 18.10
C THR A 271 -22.75 37.09 17.11
N ALA A 272 -22.77 38.11 16.25
CA ALA A 272 -23.82 38.29 15.25
C ALA A 272 -23.80 37.23 14.14
N VAL A 273 -22.63 36.97 13.55
CA VAL A 273 -22.47 36.21 12.31
C VAL A 273 -22.07 34.76 12.56
N GLY A 274 -21.01 34.49 13.32
CA GLY A 274 -20.55 33.12 13.63
C GLY A 274 -21.42 32.43 14.69
N GLY A 275 -21.75 33.19 15.73
CA GLY A 275 -22.56 32.82 16.87
C GLY A 275 -21.72 32.44 18.09
N GLN A 276 -21.84 33.23 19.17
CA GLN A 276 -21.10 33.03 20.42
C GLN A 276 -21.67 31.84 21.20
N MET A 277 -20.80 30.96 21.70
CA MET A 277 -21.19 29.88 22.62
C MET A 277 -21.27 30.43 24.05
N LEU A 278 -22.43 30.29 24.70
CA LEU A 278 -22.67 30.80 26.05
C LEU A 278 -22.46 29.76 27.17
N GLY A 279 -22.52 28.46 26.82
CA GLY A 279 -22.43 27.35 27.76
C GLY A 279 -23.31 26.17 27.35
N ASP A 280 -23.49 25.19 28.23
CA ASP A 280 -24.20 23.93 27.97
C ASP A 280 -25.44 23.71 28.84
N VAL A 281 -26.48 23.08 28.26
CA VAL A 281 -27.71 22.70 28.98
C VAL A 281 -27.53 21.33 29.65
N LYS A 282 -27.23 21.35 30.95
CA LYS A 282 -26.99 20.15 31.78
C LYS A 282 -28.30 19.49 32.22
N ALA A 283 -28.95 18.74 31.33
CA ALA A 283 -30.13 17.94 31.65
C ALA A 283 -29.77 16.49 32.00
N ARG A 284 -30.38 15.94 33.06
CA ARG A 284 -30.12 14.57 33.59
C ARG A 284 -30.34 13.41 32.59
N SER A 285 -31.03 13.66 31.49
CA SER A 285 -31.38 12.67 30.46
C SER A 285 -30.53 12.77 29.19
N LEU A 286 -29.66 13.78 29.08
CA LEU A 286 -28.78 13.96 27.94
C LEU A 286 -27.42 13.29 28.22
N VAL A 287 -26.93 12.51 27.26
CA VAL A 287 -25.57 11.93 27.30
C VAL A 287 -24.55 12.94 26.78
N GLU A 288 -24.95 13.83 25.87
CA GLU A 288 -24.11 14.87 25.27
C GLU A 288 -24.58 16.28 25.68
N PRO A 289 -23.66 17.22 25.93
CA PRO A 289 -23.98 18.59 26.31
C PRO A 289 -24.56 19.40 25.14
N HIS A 290 -25.84 19.79 25.24
CA HIS A 290 -26.47 20.68 24.25
C HIS A 290 -25.98 22.12 24.43
N MET A 291 -25.24 22.63 23.45
CA MET A 291 -24.62 23.97 23.51
C MET A 291 -25.61 25.09 23.21
N ILE A 292 -25.66 26.10 24.08
CA ILE A 292 -26.37 27.36 23.86
C ILE A 292 -25.49 28.25 22.98
N ARG A 293 -25.97 28.60 21.79
CA ARG A 293 -25.30 29.53 20.86
C ARG A 293 -26.18 30.75 20.58
N LEU A 294 -25.70 31.94 20.93
CA LEU A 294 -26.32 33.22 20.59
C LEU A 294 -25.84 33.65 19.20
N ARG A 295 -26.78 33.89 18.27
CA ARG A 295 -26.48 34.31 16.88
C ARG A 295 -27.68 35.04 16.28
N LEU A 296 -27.48 35.89 15.28
CA LEU A 296 -28.60 36.47 14.52
C LEU A 296 -29.34 35.42 13.67
N PRO A 297 -30.64 35.63 13.41
CA PRO A 297 -31.38 34.96 12.34
C PRO A 297 -30.67 35.10 10.99
N MET A 298 -30.86 34.12 10.10
CA MET A 298 -30.14 34.07 8.82
C MET A 298 -30.43 35.31 7.96
N GLU A 299 -31.69 35.72 7.96
CA GLU A 299 -32.30 36.79 7.18
C GLU A 299 -31.77 38.19 7.56
N VAL A 300 -31.14 38.31 8.73
CA VAL A 300 -30.50 39.54 9.21
C VAL A 300 -29.00 39.54 8.90
N ARG A 301 -28.32 38.40 9.06
CA ARG A 301 -26.87 38.29 8.84
C ARG A 301 -26.44 37.92 7.41
N SER A 302 -27.39 37.66 6.52
CA SER A 302 -27.18 37.56 5.07
C SER A 302 -27.19 38.92 4.35
N ASP A 303 -27.58 39.99 5.05
CA ASP A 303 -27.79 41.34 4.52
C ASP A 303 -26.76 42.29 5.16
N ILE A 304 -25.85 42.80 4.35
CA ILE A 304 -24.68 43.57 4.83
C ILE A 304 -25.09 44.95 5.34
N GLU A 305 -26.13 45.55 4.76
CA GLU A 305 -26.68 46.83 5.24
C GLU A 305 -27.26 46.67 6.65
N ARG A 306 -27.81 45.50 6.99
CA ARG A 306 -28.24 45.19 8.36
C ARG A 306 -27.09 44.93 9.31
N LEU A 307 -25.99 44.35 8.85
CA LEU A 307 -24.76 44.21 9.64
C LEU A 307 -24.13 45.57 9.96
N LEU A 308 -24.16 46.52 9.00
CA LEU A 308 -23.69 47.89 9.21
C LEU A 308 -24.50 48.67 10.26
N LEU A 309 -25.75 48.29 10.52
CA LEU A 309 -26.60 48.86 11.58
C LEU A 309 -26.35 48.25 12.98
N LEU A 310 -25.42 47.30 13.14
CA LEU A 310 -25.19 46.64 14.43
C LEU A 310 -24.63 47.62 15.49
N PRO A 311 -25.23 47.69 16.69
CA PRO A 311 -24.73 48.54 17.78
C PRO A 311 -23.51 47.90 18.45
N VAL A 312 -22.33 48.47 18.20
CA VAL A 312 -21.08 48.10 18.89
C VAL A 312 -20.98 48.90 20.20
N PRO A 313 -20.74 48.28 21.37
CA PRO A 313 -20.67 48.98 22.65
C PRO A 313 -19.42 49.87 22.75
N THR A 314 -19.55 51.02 23.43
CA THR A 314 -18.40 51.93 23.70
C THR A 314 -17.91 51.82 25.15
N LEU A 315 -16.64 52.15 25.38
CA LEU A 315 -16.03 52.25 26.72
C LEU A 315 -16.63 53.38 27.57
N ALA A 316 -17.25 54.39 26.95
CA ALA A 316 -17.89 55.52 27.63
C ALA A 316 -19.36 55.24 28.01
N GLY A 317 -19.89 54.08 27.63
CA GLY A 317 -21.32 53.74 27.74
C GLY A 317 -22.11 54.08 26.48
N GLY A 318 -23.19 53.34 26.26
CA GLY A 318 -23.94 53.37 25.00
C GLY A 318 -23.25 52.58 23.88
N SER A 319 -23.68 52.85 22.64
CA SER A 319 -23.29 52.08 21.46
C SER A 319 -23.25 52.93 20.20
N VAL A 320 -22.40 52.56 19.26
CA VAL A 320 -22.22 53.21 17.94
C VAL A 320 -22.52 52.18 16.84
N PRO A 321 -23.27 52.52 15.78
CA PRO A 321 -23.52 51.57 14.69
C PRO A 321 -22.22 51.22 13.96
N LEU A 322 -22.13 50.00 13.45
CA LEU A 322 -20.93 49.48 12.80
C LEU A 322 -20.48 50.35 11.60
N SER A 323 -21.40 50.96 10.86
CA SER A 323 -21.13 51.93 9.78
C SER A 323 -20.34 53.18 10.21
N GLU A 324 -20.37 53.54 11.49
CA GLU A 324 -19.59 54.66 12.04
C GLU A 324 -18.17 54.21 12.49
N LEU A 325 -17.78 52.97 12.22
CA LEU A 325 -16.51 52.37 12.66
C LEU A 325 -15.69 51.76 11.52
N GLY A 326 -16.24 51.69 10.30
CA GLY A 326 -15.60 51.07 9.15
C GLY A 326 -16.60 50.64 8.08
N GLU A 327 -16.10 49.90 7.08
CA GLU A 327 -16.85 49.45 5.91
C GLU A 327 -16.63 47.95 5.62
N PHE A 328 -17.56 47.31 4.92
CA PHE A 328 -17.35 45.96 4.39
C PHE A 328 -16.78 46.04 2.97
N VAL A 329 -15.55 45.59 2.80
CA VAL A 329 -14.91 45.43 1.49
C VAL A 329 -14.91 43.96 1.07
N ARG A 330 -15.01 43.70 -0.23
CA ARG A 330 -14.63 42.40 -0.78
C ARG A 330 -13.13 42.36 -1.00
N MET A 331 -12.50 41.28 -0.59
CA MET A 331 -11.10 41.00 -0.86
C MET A 331 -10.97 39.52 -1.21
N PRO A 332 -10.02 39.11 -2.08
CA PRO A 332 -9.70 37.70 -2.23
C PRO A 332 -9.25 37.11 -0.90
N GLN A 333 -9.64 35.87 -0.62
CA GLN A 333 -9.17 35.12 0.53
C GLN A 333 -7.69 34.73 0.35
N ASP A 334 -6.90 34.84 1.42
CA ASP A 334 -5.53 34.31 1.46
C ASP A 334 -5.53 32.79 1.22
N GLU A 335 -4.86 32.35 0.16
CA GLU A 335 -4.67 30.93 -0.17
C GLU A 335 -3.82 30.22 0.90
N PRO A 336 -4.20 29.01 1.37
CA PRO A 336 -3.40 28.24 2.31
C PRO A 336 -2.07 27.80 1.69
N VAL A 337 -1.02 27.73 2.50
CA VAL A 337 0.28 27.16 2.11
C VAL A 337 0.49 25.86 2.85
N PHE A 338 0.40 24.74 2.16
CA PHE A 338 0.70 23.44 2.73
C PHE A 338 2.21 23.29 2.95
N HIS A 339 2.59 22.60 4.03
CA HIS A 339 3.98 22.37 4.39
C HIS A 339 4.21 20.90 4.75
N LYS A 340 5.28 20.30 4.20
CA LYS A 340 5.77 18.96 4.56
C LYS A 340 7.21 19.09 5.02
N ASN A 341 7.52 18.60 6.22
CA ASN A 341 8.84 18.76 6.86
C ASN A 341 9.34 20.22 6.91
N LEU A 342 8.44 21.17 7.21
CA LEU A 342 8.64 22.63 7.19
C LEU A 342 8.92 23.26 5.82
N ARG A 343 8.93 22.49 4.73
CA ARG A 343 9.08 22.98 3.35
C ARG A 343 7.71 23.24 2.73
N PRO A 344 7.47 24.37 2.04
CA PRO A 344 6.20 24.61 1.37
C PRO A 344 6.06 23.69 0.16
N VAL A 345 4.87 23.14 -0.04
CA VAL A 345 4.60 22.09 -1.05
C VAL A 345 3.21 22.26 -1.64
N GLU A 346 3.08 22.08 -2.96
CA GLU A 346 1.79 21.98 -3.64
C GLU A 346 1.55 20.53 -4.08
N TYR A 347 0.31 20.04 -3.99
CA TYR A 347 -0.05 18.65 -4.34
C TYR A 347 -0.92 18.58 -5.59
N VAL A 348 -0.52 17.72 -6.53
CA VAL A 348 -1.35 17.25 -7.66
C VAL A 348 -1.57 15.75 -7.50
N THR A 349 -2.81 15.27 -7.62
CA THR A 349 -3.20 13.91 -7.24
C THR A 349 -4.15 13.27 -8.25
N ALA A 350 -4.01 11.97 -8.49
CA ALA A 350 -4.89 11.19 -9.36
C ALA A 350 -4.96 9.72 -8.97
N GLU A 351 -6.09 9.10 -9.33
CA GLU A 351 -6.35 7.68 -9.13
C GLU A 351 -6.01 6.89 -10.40
N THR A 352 -5.60 5.62 -10.25
CA THR A 352 -5.16 4.80 -11.39
C THR A 352 -6.29 3.93 -11.94
N VAL A 353 -6.51 3.98 -13.26
CA VAL A 353 -7.68 3.35 -13.91
C VAL A 353 -7.33 2.41 -15.07
N GLY A 354 -8.32 1.60 -15.46
CA GLY A 354 -8.21 0.66 -16.58
C GLY A 354 -7.38 -0.59 -16.29
N ARG A 355 -6.99 -1.31 -17.35
CA ARG A 355 -6.24 -2.59 -17.24
C ARG A 355 -4.83 -2.43 -16.65
N LEU A 356 -4.30 -1.21 -16.63
CA LEU A 356 -2.95 -0.88 -16.17
C LEU A 356 -3.00 0.02 -14.93
N ALA A 357 -3.89 -0.30 -13.97
CA ALA A 357 -4.12 0.45 -12.74
C ALA A 357 -2.98 0.34 -11.69
N ALA A 358 -1.73 0.44 -12.13
CA ALA A 358 -0.54 0.51 -11.31
C ALA A 358 0.13 1.89 -11.50
N PRO A 359 0.52 2.60 -10.42
CA PRO A 359 1.02 3.98 -10.46
C PRO A 359 2.04 4.27 -11.57
N ILE A 360 3.00 3.35 -11.73
CA ILE A 360 4.11 3.45 -12.67
C ILE A 360 3.69 3.74 -14.12
N TYR A 361 2.53 3.26 -14.58
CA TYR A 361 2.12 3.46 -15.98
C TYR A 361 1.63 4.90 -16.23
N GLY A 362 0.76 5.43 -15.36
CA GLY A 362 0.32 6.83 -15.45
C GLY A 362 1.46 7.82 -15.18
N MET A 363 2.35 7.52 -14.23
CA MET A 363 3.55 8.32 -13.97
C MET A 363 4.46 8.42 -15.21
N LEU A 364 4.71 7.30 -15.90
CA LEU A 364 5.48 7.30 -17.16
C LEU A 364 4.78 8.07 -18.29
N GLU A 365 3.45 8.19 -18.28
CA GLU A 365 2.68 8.97 -19.27
C GLU A 365 2.69 10.48 -18.98
N VAL A 366 2.84 10.88 -17.71
CA VAL A 366 3.13 12.27 -17.32
C VAL A 366 4.58 12.64 -17.63
N GLU A 367 5.55 11.78 -17.31
CA GLU A 367 6.99 12.01 -17.61
C GLU A 367 7.27 12.16 -19.11
N GLN A 368 6.54 11.46 -19.97
CA GLN A 368 6.61 11.64 -21.42
C GLN A 368 6.16 13.04 -21.86
N GLN A 369 5.17 13.64 -21.22
CA GLN A 369 4.76 15.03 -21.47
C GLN A 369 5.76 16.04 -20.87
N LEU A 370 6.37 15.69 -19.74
CA LEU A 370 7.32 16.55 -19.03
C LEU A 370 8.65 16.75 -19.79
N ALA A 371 9.03 15.80 -20.65
CA ALA A 371 10.25 15.89 -21.46
C ALA A 371 10.35 17.17 -22.31
N ASP A 372 9.21 17.67 -22.83
CA ASP A 372 9.12 18.91 -23.60
C ASP A 372 8.76 20.15 -22.75
N TYR A 373 8.26 19.94 -21.52
CA TYR A 373 7.88 21.03 -20.60
C TYR A 373 9.08 21.86 -20.11
N ARG A 374 8.92 23.18 -20.03
CA ARG A 374 9.95 24.11 -19.54
C ARG A 374 9.33 25.06 -18.52
N LEU A 375 10.07 25.36 -17.45
CA LEU A 375 9.56 26.16 -16.35
C LEU A 375 9.32 27.63 -16.76
N PRO A 376 8.43 28.37 -16.05
CA PRO A 376 8.15 29.79 -16.30
C PRO A 376 9.35 30.75 -16.27
N GLY A 377 10.51 30.34 -15.71
CA GLY A 377 11.77 31.10 -15.73
C GLY A 377 12.85 30.55 -16.68
N GLY A 378 12.54 29.50 -17.45
CA GLY A 378 13.52 28.70 -18.19
C GLY A 378 14.17 27.61 -17.31
N GLY A 379 14.35 26.42 -17.88
CA GLY A 379 14.84 25.23 -17.18
C GLY A 379 13.96 24.00 -17.40
N THR A 380 14.42 22.86 -16.91
CA THR A 380 13.71 21.56 -16.91
C THR A 380 13.22 21.22 -15.52
N LEU A 381 12.04 20.60 -15.38
CA LEU A 381 11.53 20.16 -14.08
C LEU A 381 12.21 18.84 -13.70
N GLU A 382 12.86 18.80 -12.54
CA GLU A 382 13.50 17.58 -12.05
C GLU A 382 12.48 16.67 -11.34
N SER A 383 12.36 15.42 -11.83
CA SER A 383 11.51 14.38 -11.23
C SER A 383 12.29 13.50 -10.25
N TYR A 384 11.85 13.51 -8.99
CA TYR A 384 12.43 12.70 -7.92
C TYR A 384 11.53 11.48 -7.63
N TRP A 385 12.00 10.31 -8.05
CA TRP A 385 11.25 9.06 -7.97
C TRP A 385 11.29 8.40 -6.58
N VAL A 386 12.19 8.83 -5.69
CA VAL A 386 12.43 8.22 -4.37
C VAL A 386 12.95 9.31 -3.41
N GLY A 387 12.06 9.83 -2.55
CA GLY A 387 12.41 10.88 -1.58
C GLY A 387 12.36 12.29 -2.19
N PRO A 388 12.22 13.34 -1.34
CA PRO A 388 12.04 14.70 -1.80
C PRO A 388 13.32 15.30 -2.40
N PRO A 389 13.21 16.33 -3.27
CA PRO A 389 14.36 17.07 -3.80
C PRO A 389 15.30 17.54 -2.67
N PRO A 390 16.63 17.50 -2.83
CA PRO A 390 17.59 17.68 -1.73
C PRO A 390 17.63 19.09 -1.13
N ASN A 391 17.03 20.09 -1.80
CA ASN A 391 16.85 21.45 -1.32
C ASN A 391 15.65 22.12 -2.03
N ASP A 392 15.25 23.31 -1.57
CA ASP A 392 14.22 24.16 -2.19
C ASP A 392 14.83 25.31 -3.04
N GLY A 393 16.08 25.18 -3.50
CA GLY A 393 16.77 26.21 -4.29
C GLY A 393 16.35 26.21 -5.76
N SER A 394 15.85 25.08 -6.27
CA SER A 394 15.22 24.92 -7.58
C SER A 394 13.78 24.43 -7.41
N VAL A 395 12.97 24.58 -8.46
CA VAL A 395 11.63 23.97 -8.51
C VAL A 395 11.75 22.56 -9.08
N ALA A 396 11.24 21.58 -8.34
CA ALA A 396 11.35 20.15 -8.60
C ALA A 396 10.21 19.42 -7.88
N PHE A 397 9.98 18.14 -8.16
CA PHE A 397 8.86 17.41 -7.53
C PHE A 397 9.21 15.97 -7.14
N GLU A 398 8.55 15.46 -6.09
CA GLU A 398 8.61 14.05 -5.66
C GLU A 398 7.39 13.26 -6.16
N TRP A 399 7.63 12.07 -6.69
CA TRP A 399 6.58 11.07 -6.92
C TRP A 399 6.26 10.29 -5.65
N THR A 400 5.01 10.37 -5.20
CA THR A 400 4.51 9.59 -4.06
C THR A 400 3.10 9.03 -4.29
N GLY A 401 2.40 8.62 -3.23
CA GLY A 401 1.17 7.81 -3.31
C GLY A 401 1.48 6.32 -3.13
N GLU A 402 0.75 5.43 -3.81
CA GLU A 402 1.00 3.97 -3.77
C GLU A 402 2.42 3.65 -4.32
N TRP A 403 2.96 4.47 -5.23
CA TRP A 403 4.31 4.29 -5.77
C TRP A 403 5.40 4.16 -4.69
N THR A 404 5.47 5.08 -3.72
CA THR A 404 6.52 5.03 -2.68
C THR A 404 6.44 3.71 -1.92
N VAL A 405 5.25 3.35 -1.45
CA VAL A 405 5.02 2.13 -0.66
C VAL A 405 5.32 0.87 -1.49
N THR A 406 4.97 0.88 -2.79
CA THR A 406 5.34 -0.17 -3.75
C THR A 406 6.84 -0.31 -3.85
N TYR A 407 7.54 0.76 -4.22
CA TYR A 407 8.97 0.75 -4.48
C TYR A 407 9.76 0.31 -3.25
N GLU A 408 9.46 0.86 -2.07
CA GLU A 408 10.15 0.48 -0.83
C GLU A 408 9.90 -0.98 -0.46
N THR A 409 8.65 -1.46 -0.56
CA THR A 409 8.30 -2.86 -0.25
C THR A 409 9.03 -3.84 -1.17
N PHE A 410 8.99 -3.63 -2.48
CA PHE A 410 9.66 -4.50 -3.45
C PHE A 410 11.19 -4.41 -3.35
N ARG A 411 11.75 -3.21 -3.10
CA ARG A 411 13.19 -2.99 -2.84
C ARG A 411 13.66 -3.81 -1.64
N ASP A 412 12.99 -3.65 -0.50
CA ASP A 412 13.45 -4.22 0.76
C ASP A 412 13.18 -5.72 0.85
N MET A 413 12.08 -6.21 0.28
CA MET A 413 11.87 -7.64 0.07
C MET A 413 12.89 -8.26 -0.89
N GLY A 414 13.29 -7.54 -1.95
CA GLY A 414 14.31 -7.98 -2.90
C GLY A 414 15.70 -8.09 -2.25
N ILE A 415 16.07 -7.10 -1.43
CA ILE A 415 17.30 -7.11 -0.64
C ILE A 415 17.26 -8.23 0.41
N ALA A 416 16.16 -8.39 1.14
CA ALA A 416 15.98 -9.47 2.11
C ALA A 416 16.07 -10.87 1.46
N PHE A 417 15.49 -11.04 0.27
CA PHE A 417 15.61 -12.28 -0.50
C PHE A 417 17.04 -12.54 -0.98
N ALA A 418 17.75 -11.52 -1.46
CA ALA A 418 19.16 -11.67 -1.84
C ALA A 418 20.04 -12.07 -0.64
N ILE A 419 19.82 -11.48 0.54
CA ILE A 419 20.49 -11.87 1.79
C ILE A 419 20.11 -13.31 2.19
N ALA A 420 18.83 -13.68 2.11
CA ALA A 420 18.38 -15.04 2.39
C ALA A 420 19.01 -16.08 1.45
N LEU A 421 19.16 -15.78 0.16
CA LEU A 421 19.88 -16.63 -0.80
C LEU A 421 21.36 -16.79 -0.42
N VAL A 422 22.05 -15.73 0.00
CA VAL A 422 23.44 -15.81 0.48
C VAL A 422 23.56 -16.66 1.74
N LEU A 423 22.63 -16.51 2.71
CA LEU A 423 22.62 -17.33 3.93
C LEU A 423 22.29 -18.81 3.65
N ILE A 424 21.36 -19.08 2.73
CA ILE A 424 21.06 -20.43 2.24
C ILE A 424 22.30 -21.03 1.56
N TYR A 425 22.96 -20.27 0.69
CA TYR A 425 24.19 -20.72 0.03
C TYR A 425 25.27 -21.09 1.06
N MET A 426 25.50 -20.25 2.07
CA MET A 426 26.45 -20.54 3.15
C MET A 426 26.09 -21.80 3.96
N LEU A 427 24.81 -21.99 4.29
CA LEU A 427 24.34 -23.19 5.00
C LEU A 427 24.53 -24.46 4.15
N VAL A 428 24.25 -24.38 2.85
CA VAL A 428 24.39 -25.53 1.93
C VAL A 428 25.87 -25.79 1.57
N VAL A 429 26.73 -24.77 1.57
CA VAL A 429 28.21 -24.92 1.52
C VAL A 429 28.70 -25.66 2.76
N TRP A 430 28.18 -25.33 3.94
CA TRP A 430 28.54 -25.98 5.20
C TRP A 430 28.13 -27.47 5.20
N GLU A 431 26.91 -27.79 4.75
CA GLU A 431 26.40 -29.17 4.64
C GLU A 431 27.22 -30.05 3.66
N PHE A 432 27.54 -29.53 2.47
CA PHE A 432 28.22 -30.30 1.42
C PHE A 432 29.75 -30.15 1.39
N GLY A 433 30.34 -29.28 2.21
CA GLY A 433 31.78 -29.02 2.26
C GLY A 433 32.37 -28.42 0.97
N ASN A 434 31.54 -27.90 0.08
CA ASN A 434 31.89 -27.57 -1.30
C ASN A 434 31.02 -26.43 -1.84
N PHE A 435 31.55 -25.64 -2.78
CA PHE A 435 30.90 -24.47 -3.37
C PHE A 435 30.04 -24.77 -4.62
N LEU A 436 30.33 -25.83 -5.38
CA LEU A 436 29.61 -26.08 -6.65
C LEU A 436 28.25 -26.78 -6.45
N LEU A 437 28.14 -27.71 -5.49
CA LEU A 437 26.86 -28.39 -5.19
C LEU A 437 25.77 -27.42 -4.67
N PRO A 438 26.06 -26.46 -3.77
CA PRO A 438 25.12 -25.41 -3.39
C PRO A 438 24.58 -24.60 -4.58
N ALA A 439 25.44 -24.25 -5.54
CA ALA A 439 25.03 -23.53 -6.75
C ALA A 439 24.06 -24.37 -7.59
N ILE A 440 24.27 -25.68 -7.71
CA ILE A 440 23.37 -26.62 -8.41
C ILE A 440 22.04 -26.79 -7.65
N VAL A 441 22.10 -26.91 -6.31
CA VAL A 441 20.94 -27.00 -5.41
C VAL A 441 20.02 -25.78 -5.51
N MET A 442 20.60 -24.60 -5.73
CA MET A 442 19.89 -23.32 -5.83
C MET A 442 19.51 -22.93 -7.27
N ALA A 443 20.10 -23.55 -8.30
CA ALA A 443 19.84 -23.25 -9.71
C ALA A 443 18.34 -23.30 -10.13
N PRO A 444 17.47 -24.16 -9.55
CA PRO A 444 16.05 -24.14 -9.86
C PRO A 444 15.28 -22.93 -9.32
N ILE A 445 15.83 -22.14 -8.38
CA ILE A 445 15.09 -21.05 -7.72
C ILE A 445 14.62 -19.97 -8.71
N PRO A 446 15.46 -19.37 -9.58
CA PRO A 446 14.96 -18.39 -10.55
C PRO A 446 14.03 -19.04 -11.59
N LEU A 447 14.25 -20.31 -11.91
CA LEU A 447 13.44 -21.05 -12.90
C LEU A 447 11.99 -21.27 -12.43
N THR A 448 11.68 -21.08 -11.15
CA THR A 448 10.27 -21.06 -10.65
C THR A 448 9.40 -20.01 -11.35
N LEU A 449 10.01 -18.92 -11.83
CA LEU A 449 9.31 -17.86 -12.54
C LEU A 449 8.63 -18.36 -13.83
N ILE A 450 9.16 -19.45 -14.42
CA ILE A 450 8.54 -20.19 -15.54
C ILE A 450 7.14 -20.73 -15.18
N GLY A 451 6.89 -21.05 -13.90
CA GLY A 451 5.56 -21.40 -13.41
C GLY A 451 4.79 -20.18 -12.91
N ILE A 452 5.43 -19.33 -12.10
CA ILE A 452 4.76 -18.23 -11.40
C ILE A 452 4.12 -17.23 -12.36
N ILE A 453 4.86 -16.72 -13.34
CA ILE A 453 4.40 -15.62 -14.20
C ILE A 453 3.31 -16.09 -15.18
N PRO A 454 3.41 -17.26 -15.85
CA PRO A 454 2.32 -17.75 -16.70
C PRO A 454 1.11 -18.20 -15.88
N GLY A 455 1.28 -18.59 -14.62
CA GLY A 455 0.17 -18.84 -13.69
C GLY A 455 -0.64 -17.57 -13.38
N HIS A 456 0.04 -16.43 -13.19
CA HIS A 456 -0.59 -15.12 -13.03
C HIS A 456 -1.35 -14.71 -14.30
N TRP A 457 -0.69 -14.80 -15.45
CA TRP A 457 -1.29 -14.52 -16.76
C TRP A 457 -2.54 -15.39 -17.04
N LEU A 458 -2.46 -16.71 -16.82
CA LEU A 458 -3.55 -17.66 -17.07
C LEU A 458 -4.78 -17.41 -16.19
N LEU A 459 -4.61 -16.82 -15.01
CA LEU A 459 -5.71 -16.47 -14.09
C LEU A 459 -6.10 -14.99 -14.15
N GLY A 460 -5.45 -14.18 -14.98
CA GLY A 460 -5.67 -12.73 -15.04
C GLY A 460 -5.28 -11.99 -13.75
N ALA A 461 -4.41 -12.58 -12.93
CA ALA A 461 -4.02 -12.06 -11.63
C ALA A 461 -2.76 -11.18 -11.70
N GLU A 462 -2.74 -10.08 -10.95
CA GLU A 462 -1.60 -9.16 -10.88
C GLU A 462 -0.43 -9.76 -10.10
N PHE A 463 0.81 -9.48 -10.50
CA PHE A 463 1.98 -9.86 -9.71
C PHE A 463 2.21 -8.85 -8.57
N THR A 464 1.98 -9.30 -7.34
CA THR A 464 1.90 -8.41 -6.15
C THR A 464 2.99 -8.69 -5.13
N ALA A 465 3.07 -7.88 -4.08
CA ALA A 465 3.94 -8.17 -2.93
C ALA A 465 3.63 -9.55 -2.32
N THR A 466 2.35 -9.99 -2.29
CA THR A 466 2.00 -11.33 -1.79
C THR A 466 2.44 -12.44 -2.77
N SER A 467 2.40 -12.20 -4.09
CA SER A 467 3.03 -13.06 -5.10
C SER A 467 4.53 -13.22 -4.86
N MET A 468 5.22 -12.14 -4.48
CA MET A 468 6.66 -12.16 -4.17
C MET A 468 6.96 -12.92 -2.85
N ILE A 469 6.11 -12.80 -1.82
CA ILE A 469 6.21 -13.67 -0.62
C ILE A 469 6.06 -15.14 -1.02
N GLY A 470 5.11 -15.47 -1.90
CA GLY A 470 4.91 -16.83 -2.42
C GLY A 470 6.16 -17.37 -3.13
N PHE A 471 6.83 -16.55 -3.94
CA PHE A 471 8.11 -16.90 -4.59
C PHE A 471 9.24 -17.15 -3.56
N ILE A 472 9.38 -16.29 -2.54
CA ILE A 472 10.40 -16.44 -1.48
C ILE A 472 10.16 -17.72 -0.67
N ALA A 473 8.91 -18.02 -0.30
CA ALA A 473 8.55 -19.24 0.41
C ALA A 473 8.80 -20.51 -0.44
N LEU A 474 8.47 -20.46 -1.73
CA LEU A 474 8.74 -21.52 -2.68
C LEU A 474 10.24 -21.82 -2.84
N ALA A 475 11.09 -20.80 -2.87
CA ALA A 475 12.54 -20.96 -2.94
C ALA A 475 13.08 -21.85 -1.79
N GLY A 476 12.59 -21.65 -0.56
CA GLY A 476 12.96 -22.48 0.60
C GLY A 476 12.48 -23.93 0.50
N ILE A 477 11.26 -24.15 -0.01
CA ILE A 477 10.70 -25.51 -0.24
C ILE A 477 11.54 -26.27 -1.27
N ILE A 478 11.92 -25.60 -2.36
CA ILE A 478 12.76 -26.16 -3.43
C ILE A 478 14.12 -26.53 -2.89
N VAL A 479 14.82 -25.61 -2.22
CA VAL A 479 16.15 -25.86 -1.65
C VAL A 479 16.14 -27.08 -0.72
N ARG A 480 15.11 -27.24 0.11
CA ARG A 480 14.96 -28.43 0.96
C ARG A 480 14.87 -29.72 0.15
N ASN A 481 14.07 -29.73 -0.91
CA ASN A 481 13.90 -30.89 -1.80
C ASN A 481 15.18 -31.17 -2.61
N SER A 482 15.88 -30.12 -3.06
CA SER A 482 17.18 -30.16 -3.73
C SER A 482 18.26 -30.79 -2.85
N ILE A 483 18.43 -30.32 -1.61
CA ILE A 483 19.42 -30.83 -0.66
C ILE A 483 19.21 -32.33 -0.46
N LEU A 484 17.98 -32.76 -0.15
CA LEU A 484 17.66 -34.16 0.11
C LEU A 484 17.96 -35.08 -1.09
N LEU A 485 17.84 -34.58 -2.33
CA LEU A 485 18.16 -35.35 -3.54
C LEU A 485 19.68 -35.49 -3.74
N VAL A 486 20.42 -34.38 -3.57
CA VAL A 486 21.89 -34.37 -3.71
C VAL A 486 22.57 -35.17 -2.59
N ASP A 487 22.07 -35.07 -1.36
CA ASP A 487 22.53 -35.83 -0.19
C ASP A 487 22.40 -37.36 -0.39
N PHE A 488 21.21 -37.83 -0.76
CA PHE A 488 20.97 -39.27 -1.00
C PHE A 488 21.85 -39.80 -2.15
N ALA A 489 22.10 -39.00 -3.17
CA ALA A 489 23.00 -39.36 -4.25
C ALA A 489 24.47 -39.37 -3.80
N ARG A 490 24.93 -38.37 -3.03
CA ARG A 490 26.27 -38.34 -2.42
C ARG A 490 26.53 -39.59 -1.57
N HIS A 491 25.55 -40.01 -0.76
CA HIS A 491 25.68 -41.18 0.11
C HIS A 491 25.85 -42.49 -0.66
N GLN A 492 25.22 -42.64 -1.84
CA GLN A 492 25.42 -43.81 -2.70
C GLN A 492 26.76 -43.77 -3.47
N VAL A 493 27.22 -42.58 -3.91
CA VAL A 493 28.55 -42.45 -4.53
C VAL A 493 29.66 -42.81 -3.52
N ALA A 494 29.51 -42.41 -2.25
CA ALA A 494 30.39 -42.83 -1.15
C ALA A 494 30.31 -44.35 -0.82
N GLN A 495 29.32 -45.08 -1.35
CA GLN A 495 29.23 -46.54 -1.31
C GLN A 495 29.80 -47.21 -2.59
N GLY A 496 30.35 -46.42 -3.53
CA GLY A 496 30.95 -46.89 -4.78
C GLY A 496 30.02 -46.93 -5.99
N GLU A 497 28.80 -46.37 -5.93
CA GLU A 497 27.96 -46.23 -7.12
C GLU A 497 28.48 -45.13 -8.08
N ASP A 498 28.35 -45.36 -9.39
CA ASP A 498 28.59 -44.30 -10.38
C ASP A 498 27.58 -43.14 -10.21
N VAL A 499 28.06 -41.91 -10.40
CA VAL A 499 27.29 -40.67 -10.21
C VAL A 499 26.01 -40.63 -11.06
N MET A 500 25.98 -41.23 -12.26
CA MET A 500 24.74 -41.36 -13.05
C MET A 500 23.71 -42.24 -12.34
N GLN A 501 24.14 -43.42 -11.86
CA GLN A 501 23.26 -44.40 -11.25
C GLN A 501 22.74 -43.91 -9.89
N ALA A 502 23.64 -43.37 -9.06
CA ALA A 502 23.28 -42.77 -7.78
C ALA A 502 22.22 -41.66 -7.92
N MET A 503 22.31 -40.83 -8.97
CA MET A 503 21.32 -39.79 -9.26
C MET A 503 19.98 -40.34 -9.76
N VAL A 504 19.99 -41.40 -10.59
CA VAL A 504 18.75 -42.11 -11.00
C VAL A 504 18.05 -42.73 -9.81
N ASN A 505 18.80 -43.43 -8.94
CA ASN A 505 18.32 -44.03 -7.71
C ASN A 505 17.77 -42.94 -6.74
N ALA A 506 18.46 -41.80 -6.62
CA ALA A 506 18.01 -40.67 -5.81
C ALA A 506 16.70 -40.04 -6.33
N CYS A 507 16.55 -39.89 -7.65
CA CYS A 507 15.29 -39.42 -8.24
C CYS A 507 14.16 -40.40 -7.96
N GLN A 508 14.40 -41.70 -8.13
CA GLN A 508 13.43 -42.75 -7.83
C GLN A 508 12.98 -42.69 -6.36
N ALA A 509 13.91 -42.67 -5.41
CA ALA A 509 13.63 -42.62 -3.98
C ALA A 509 12.94 -41.31 -3.51
N ARG A 510 13.35 -40.15 -4.06
CA ARG A 510 12.86 -38.83 -3.60
C ARG A 510 11.61 -38.32 -4.32
N THR A 511 11.29 -38.79 -5.54
CA THR A 511 10.16 -38.24 -6.32
C THR A 511 8.83 -38.36 -5.58
N ARG A 512 8.52 -39.51 -4.95
CA ARG A 512 7.24 -39.68 -4.23
C ARG A 512 7.10 -38.73 -3.04
N PRO A 513 8.07 -38.59 -2.11
CA PRO A 513 8.05 -37.54 -1.10
C PRO A 513 7.92 -36.12 -1.66
N ILE A 514 8.68 -35.77 -2.71
CA ILE A 514 8.66 -34.43 -3.32
C ILE A 514 7.26 -34.13 -3.91
N VAL A 515 6.69 -35.06 -4.67
CA VAL A 515 5.34 -34.94 -5.25
C VAL A 515 4.26 -34.84 -4.17
N ILE A 516 4.40 -35.53 -3.03
CA ILE A 516 3.49 -35.37 -1.89
C ILE A 516 3.59 -33.94 -1.31
N THR A 517 4.80 -33.37 -1.18
CA THR A 517 4.93 -31.96 -0.74
C THR A 517 4.33 -30.98 -1.75
N ALA A 518 4.45 -31.26 -3.05
CA ALA A 518 3.87 -30.45 -4.10
C ALA A 518 2.33 -30.45 -4.05
N PHE A 519 1.70 -31.62 -3.93
CA PHE A 519 0.25 -31.73 -3.77
C PHE A 519 -0.27 -31.11 -2.47
N ALA A 520 0.48 -31.24 -1.37
CA ALA A 520 0.11 -30.60 -0.10
C ALA A 520 0.09 -29.06 -0.21
N LEU A 521 1.08 -28.48 -0.89
CA LEU A 521 1.11 -27.03 -1.12
C LEU A 521 0.04 -26.57 -2.12
N LEU A 522 -0.20 -27.35 -3.19
CA LEU A 522 -1.27 -27.08 -4.16
C LEU A 522 -2.65 -27.04 -3.49
N ALA A 523 -2.93 -28.01 -2.60
CA ALA A 523 -4.18 -28.09 -1.85
C ALA A 523 -4.30 -27.01 -0.76
N GLY A 524 -3.21 -26.65 -0.09
CA GLY A 524 -3.21 -25.53 0.87
C GLY A 524 -3.45 -24.18 0.19
N SER A 525 -2.81 -23.97 -0.97
CA SER A 525 -2.91 -22.73 -1.74
C SER A 525 -4.27 -22.57 -2.42
N SER A 526 -4.93 -23.66 -2.85
CA SER A 526 -6.27 -23.57 -3.44
C SER A 526 -7.35 -23.05 -2.47
N VAL A 527 -7.11 -23.11 -1.16
CA VAL A 527 -8.03 -22.54 -0.15
C VAL A 527 -7.95 -21.01 -0.12
N ILE A 528 -6.74 -20.45 -0.26
CA ILE A 528 -6.49 -18.99 -0.24
C ILE A 528 -6.57 -18.32 -1.61
N LEU A 529 -6.70 -19.09 -2.69
CA LEU A 529 -6.81 -18.61 -4.08
C LEU A 529 -8.01 -17.67 -4.34
N PHE A 530 -9.07 -17.80 -3.51
CA PHE A 530 -10.31 -17.02 -3.62
C PHE A 530 -10.33 -15.76 -2.75
N ASP A 531 -9.32 -15.54 -1.91
CA ASP A 531 -9.15 -14.28 -1.18
C ASP A 531 -8.33 -13.32 -2.04
N PRO A 532 -8.84 -12.12 -2.41
CA PRO A 532 -8.11 -11.19 -3.29
C PRO A 532 -6.69 -10.91 -2.80
N ILE A 533 -6.49 -10.65 -1.50
CA ILE A 533 -5.20 -10.24 -0.94
C ILE A 533 -4.17 -11.38 -1.05
N PHE A 534 -4.61 -12.62 -0.83
CA PHE A 534 -3.74 -13.80 -0.85
C PHE A 534 -3.69 -14.52 -2.21
N GLN A 535 -4.52 -14.13 -3.18
CA GLN A 535 -4.57 -14.73 -4.51
C GLN A 535 -3.19 -14.75 -5.19
N GLY A 536 -2.47 -13.64 -5.20
CA GLY A 536 -1.12 -13.58 -5.80
C GLY A 536 -0.13 -14.57 -5.16
N MET A 537 -0.14 -14.67 -3.83
CA MET A 537 0.63 -15.67 -3.09
C MET A 537 0.23 -17.10 -3.47
N ALA A 538 -1.08 -17.37 -3.55
CA ALA A 538 -1.61 -18.67 -3.92
C ALA A 538 -1.16 -19.08 -5.33
N VAL A 539 -1.28 -18.20 -6.32
CA VAL A 539 -0.87 -18.45 -7.71
C VAL A 539 0.63 -18.71 -7.81
N SER A 540 1.46 -17.92 -7.12
CA SER A 540 2.91 -18.16 -7.02
C SER A 540 3.23 -19.55 -6.48
N LEU A 541 2.58 -19.95 -5.38
CA LEU A 541 2.83 -21.25 -4.74
C LEU A 541 2.31 -22.41 -5.59
N MET A 542 1.13 -22.30 -6.20
CA MET A 542 0.52 -23.37 -7.02
C MET A 542 1.32 -23.65 -8.30
N PHE A 543 1.41 -22.66 -9.20
CA PHE A 543 2.03 -22.87 -10.51
C PHE A 543 3.56 -22.95 -10.42
N GLY A 544 4.15 -22.14 -9.54
CA GLY A 544 5.57 -22.21 -9.24
C GLY A 544 5.98 -23.60 -8.76
N THR A 545 5.21 -24.25 -7.88
CA THR A 545 5.55 -25.60 -7.37
C THR A 545 5.37 -26.70 -8.40
N ILE A 546 4.35 -26.63 -9.27
CA ILE A 546 4.15 -27.60 -10.34
C ILE A 546 5.37 -27.62 -11.27
N VAL A 547 5.79 -26.44 -11.75
CA VAL A 547 6.96 -26.30 -12.64
C VAL A 547 8.25 -26.60 -11.89
N ALA A 548 8.42 -26.10 -10.66
CA ALA A 548 9.61 -26.35 -9.85
C ALA A 548 9.81 -27.83 -9.55
N THR A 549 8.75 -28.60 -9.31
CA THR A 549 8.84 -30.05 -9.06
C THR A 549 9.42 -30.77 -10.27
N LEU A 550 8.92 -30.46 -11.46
CA LEU A 550 9.42 -31.02 -12.72
C LEU A 550 10.88 -30.62 -12.99
N LEU A 551 11.24 -29.35 -12.77
CA LEU A 551 12.60 -28.86 -13.00
C LEU A 551 13.59 -29.38 -11.96
N THR A 552 13.22 -29.48 -10.68
CA THR A 552 14.04 -30.05 -9.59
C THR A 552 14.48 -31.46 -9.93
N LEU A 553 13.56 -32.29 -10.43
CA LEU A 553 13.80 -33.71 -10.76
C LEU A 553 14.56 -33.93 -12.09
N LEU A 554 14.91 -32.87 -12.82
CA LEU A 554 15.67 -32.95 -14.08
C LEU A 554 16.95 -32.12 -14.05
N VAL A 555 16.86 -30.84 -13.67
CA VAL A 555 17.99 -29.88 -13.67
C VAL A 555 19.06 -30.28 -12.64
N ILE A 556 18.67 -30.76 -11.46
CA ILE A 556 19.63 -31.10 -10.39
C ILE A 556 20.45 -32.36 -10.76
N PRO A 557 19.85 -33.49 -11.17
CA PRO A 557 20.62 -34.64 -11.65
C PRO A 557 21.58 -34.28 -12.77
N LEU A 558 21.13 -33.54 -13.78
CA LEU A 558 21.96 -33.11 -14.91
C LEU A 558 23.11 -32.21 -14.46
N GLY A 559 22.85 -31.28 -13.53
CA GLY A 559 23.88 -30.42 -12.93
C GLY A 559 24.92 -31.22 -12.14
N CYS A 560 24.48 -32.14 -11.28
CA CYS A 560 25.37 -32.98 -10.48
C CYS A 560 26.20 -33.96 -11.34
N ILE A 561 25.62 -34.54 -12.40
CA ILE A 561 26.35 -35.39 -13.36
C ILE A 561 27.38 -34.57 -14.15
N SER A 562 27.02 -33.34 -14.56
CA SER A 562 27.97 -32.40 -15.16
C SER A 562 29.09 -31.98 -14.19
N ALA A 563 28.86 -32.12 -12.87
CA ALA A 563 29.79 -31.82 -11.79
C ALA A 563 30.38 -33.09 -11.13
N ARG A 564 30.35 -34.26 -11.79
CA ARG A 564 30.77 -35.55 -11.19
C ARG A 564 32.14 -35.55 -10.50
N LYS A 565 33.11 -34.79 -11.04
CA LYS A 565 34.45 -34.57 -10.48
C LYS A 565 34.46 -34.03 -9.05
N THR A 566 33.35 -33.41 -8.63
CA THR A 566 33.18 -32.80 -7.32
C THR A 566 32.59 -33.80 -6.30
N PHE A 567 32.07 -34.94 -6.75
CA PHE A 567 31.84 -36.10 -5.89
C PHE A 567 33.14 -36.91 -5.76
N GLU A 568 33.77 -37.24 -6.90
CA GLU A 568 35.06 -37.98 -7.01
C GLU A 568 36.22 -37.39 -6.16
N GLY A 569 36.11 -36.14 -5.70
CA GLY A 569 37.15 -35.43 -4.94
C GLY A 569 37.01 -35.48 -3.42
N LEU A 570 35.91 -35.99 -2.87
CA LEU A 570 35.65 -35.99 -1.42
C LEU A 570 36.30 -37.19 -0.71
N ASP A 571 36.17 -38.38 -1.28
CA ASP A 571 36.54 -39.66 -0.64
C ASP A 571 38.04 -39.72 -0.28
N ARG A 572 38.89 -39.06 -1.08
CA ARG A 572 40.35 -38.97 -0.89
C ARG A 572 40.81 -38.27 0.40
N HIS A 573 39.92 -37.60 1.12
CA HIS A 573 40.26 -36.93 2.38
C HIS A 573 39.97 -37.76 3.64
N GLU A 574 39.22 -38.86 3.55
CA GLU A 574 38.91 -39.71 4.71
C GLU A 574 39.80 -40.97 4.79
N GLU A 575 40.23 -41.54 3.65
CA GLU A 575 41.10 -42.73 3.63
C GLU A 575 42.52 -42.49 4.19
N GLY A 576 42.96 -41.24 4.35
CA GLY A 576 44.29 -40.90 4.89
C GLY A 576 44.45 -41.07 6.41
N GLY A 577 43.42 -41.57 7.12
CA GLY A 577 43.26 -41.38 8.56
C GLY A 577 43.45 -42.60 9.48
N GLN A 578 43.80 -43.79 8.99
CA GLN A 578 43.95 -44.99 9.83
C GLN A 578 45.06 -45.94 9.35
N GLY A 579 46.15 -46.01 10.11
CA GLY A 579 47.33 -46.83 9.78
C GLY A 579 48.47 -46.66 10.79
N GLY A 580 48.28 -47.14 12.01
CA GLY A 580 49.30 -47.10 13.08
C GLY A 580 48.93 -48.05 14.22
N ASP A 581 49.70 -49.13 14.37
CA ASP A 581 49.39 -50.24 15.29
C ASP A 581 49.73 -49.91 16.75
N GLY A 582 49.07 -50.57 17.69
CA GLY A 582 49.07 -50.22 19.11
C GLY A 582 50.12 -50.95 19.95
N THR A 583 51.01 -50.21 20.63
CA THR A 583 51.86 -50.75 21.70
C THR A 583 51.68 -49.94 23.00
N LEU A 584 51.24 -50.61 24.06
CA LEU A 584 51.20 -50.07 25.42
C LEU A 584 52.58 -50.21 26.09
N ALA A 585 53.19 -49.11 26.51
CA ALA A 585 54.38 -49.11 27.35
C ALA A 585 54.36 -47.96 28.37
N ALA A 586 54.70 -48.29 29.61
CA ALA A 586 54.49 -47.48 30.80
C ALA A 586 55.57 -46.40 31.06
N MET A 587 55.17 -45.36 31.82
CA MET A 587 55.85 -44.89 33.05
C MET A 587 57.26 -44.25 32.98
N GLY A 588 57.39 -43.03 33.51
CA GLY A 588 58.67 -42.45 33.95
C GLY A 588 58.81 -40.92 33.74
N PRO A 589 59.28 -40.13 34.73
CA PRO A 589 59.51 -38.68 34.61
C PRO A 589 61.01 -38.33 34.47
N ASP A 590 61.36 -37.09 34.86
CA ASP A 590 62.71 -36.50 35.02
C ASP A 590 63.43 -36.05 33.73
N HIS A 591 64.32 -35.05 33.73
CA HIS A 591 64.40 -33.75 34.43
C HIS A 591 65.57 -32.99 33.74
N GLY A 592 65.48 -31.68 33.46
CA GLY A 592 66.57 -31.02 32.71
C GLY A 592 66.53 -29.49 32.62
N SER A 593 67.36 -28.86 33.45
CA SER A 593 67.92 -27.50 33.38
C SER A 593 68.19 -26.94 31.97
N GLY A 594 68.25 -25.61 31.74
CA GLY A 594 68.52 -24.52 32.69
C GLY A 594 68.44 -23.11 32.05
N PRO A 595 68.85 -22.02 32.75
CA PRO A 595 68.06 -20.79 32.74
C PRO A 595 68.77 -19.50 32.26
N SER A 596 68.07 -18.37 32.49
CA SER A 596 68.40 -16.94 32.28
C SER A 596 67.83 -16.30 31.00
N GLY A 597 67.39 -15.02 31.01
CA GLY A 597 67.21 -14.14 32.16
C GLY A 597 66.94 -12.67 31.78
N GLY A 598 66.26 -11.92 32.65
CA GLY A 598 66.00 -10.48 32.48
C GLY A 598 64.66 -10.16 31.80
N GLY A 599 63.94 -9.16 32.32
CA GLY A 599 62.66 -8.72 31.79
C GLY A 599 62.48 -7.21 31.89
N ALA A 600 61.44 -6.67 31.23
CA ALA A 600 61.03 -5.27 31.34
C ALA A 600 59.50 -5.16 31.22
N SER A 601 58.90 -4.27 32.01
CA SER A 601 57.46 -4.00 32.00
C SER A 601 57.14 -2.79 31.11
N ALA A 602 56.07 -2.86 30.31
CA ALA A 602 55.57 -1.73 29.52
C ALA A 602 54.03 -1.77 29.36
N ALA A 603 53.43 -0.58 29.41
CA ALA A 603 51.98 -0.31 29.49
C ALA A 603 51.14 -0.78 28.27
N PRO A 604 49.80 -0.96 28.42
CA PRO A 604 48.95 -1.45 27.35
C PRO A 604 48.80 -0.47 26.17
N ARG A 605 48.83 -1.00 24.94
CA ARG A 605 48.59 -0.23 23.71
C ARG A 605 47.10 0.11 23.56
N ARG A 606 46.79 1.40 23.35
CA ARG A 606 45.46 1.88 22.95
C ARG A 606 45.10 1.32 21.57
N MET A 607 43.83 0.92 21.40
CA MET A 607 43.30 0.41 20.13
C MET A 607 42.37 1.45 19.49
N THR A 608 42.85 2.14 18.45
CA THR A 608 42.08 3.15 17.71
C THR A 608 42.45 3.18 16.23
N ASP A 609 41.61 2.56 15.39
CA ASP A 609 41.48 2.87 13.96
C ASP A 609 40.00 2.64 13.58
N PRO A 610 39.30 3.60 12.93
CA PRO A 610 37.95 3.39 12.40
C PRO A 610 37.91 2.60 11.08
N SER A 611 39.05 2.25 10.46
CA SER A 611 39.03 1.45 9.24
C SER A 611 38.47 0.05 9.54
N GLY A 612 37.41 -0.34 8.79
CA GLY A 612 36.71 -1.59 9.04
C GLY A 612 37.66 -2.79 8.99
N GLY A 613 37.54 -3.67 9.98
CA GLY A 613 38.35 -4.89 10.08
C GLY A 613 38.19 -5.84 8.87
N PRO A 614 38.99 -6.91 8.78
CA PRO A 614 38.99 -7.80 7.61
C PRO A 614 37.59 -8.33 7.25
N PHE A 615 36.74 -8.58 8.25
CA PHE A 615 35.33 -8.96 8.07
C PHE A 615 34.47 -7.89 7.36
N ALA A 616 34.63 -6.62 7.74
CA ALA A 616 33.90 -5.51 7.10
C ALA A 616 34.40 -5.26 5.66
N LYS A 617 35.71 -5.41 5.42
CA LYS A 617 36.31 -5.35 4.08
C LYS A 617 35.84 -6.53 3.21
N ALA A 618 35.72 -7.73 3.77
CA ALA A 618 35.14 -8.88 3.09
C ALA A 618 33.66 -8.66 2.72
N ILE A 619 32.82 -8.16 3.64
CA ILE A 619 31.42 -7.81 3.35
C ILE A 619 31.34 -6.75 2.25
N GLY A 620 32.14 -5.68 2.32
CA GLY A 620 32.20 -4.65 1.29
C GLY A 620 32.59 -5.20 -0.09
N LEU A 621 33.56 -6.12 -0.14
CA LEU A 621 34.01 -6.76 -1.38
C LEU A 621 32.96 -7.74 -1.94
N VAL A 622 32.27 -8.48 -1.08
CA VAL A 622 31.13 -9.35 -1.46
C VAL A 622 29.96 -8.52 -2.00
N LEU A 623 29.62 -7.38 -1.37
CA LEU A 623 28.58 -6.47 -1.86
C LEU A 623 28.96 -5.82 -3.20
N LEU A 624 30.23 -5.46 -3.38
CA LEU A 624 30.73 -4.88 -4.63
C LEU A 624 30.77 -5.94 -5.76
N TYR A 625 31.10 -7.19 -5.43
CA TYR A 625 31.02 -8.34 -6.34
C TYR A 625 29.58 -8.71 -6.70
N LEU A 626 28.64 -8.68 -5.75
CA LEU A 626 27.20 -8.84 -6.02
C LEU A 626 26.67 -7.72 -6.92
N LYS A 627 27.11 -6.47 -6.70
CA LYS A 627 26.73 -5.32 -7.54
C LYS A 627 27.28 -5.43 -8.95
N SER A 628 28.51 -5.94 -9.14
CA SER A 628 29.07 -6.21 -10.46
C SER A 628 28.45 -7.44 -11.14
N LEU A 629 28.05 -8.47 -10.38
CA LEU A 629 27.27 -9.60 -10.91
C LEU A 629 25.90 -9.14 -11.40
N GLY A 630 25.20 -8.30 -10.63
CA GLY A 630 23.91 -7.72 -11.01
C GLY A 630 24.00 -6.89 -12.28
N ALA A 631 25.01 -6.01 -12.37
CA ALA A 631 25.27 -5.23 -13.58
C ALA A 631 25.59 -6.13 -14.79
N SER A 632 26.54 -7.06 -14.64
CA SER A 632 26.92 -8.01 -15.70
C SER A 632 25.76 -8.91 -16.13
N PHE A 633 24.87 -9.28 -15.21
CA PHE A 633 23.65 -10.04 -15.52
C PHE A 633 22.67 -9.20 -16.33
N VAL A 634 22.36 -7.97 -15.91
CA VAL A 634 21.47 -7.06 -16.65
C VAL A 634 22.03 -6.72 -18.03
N GLU A 635 23.33 -6.46 -18.16
CA GLU A 635 23.98 -6.27 -19.46
C GLU A 635 23.95 -7.55 -20.31
N GLY A 636 24.23 -8.71 -19.73
CA GLY A 636 24.15 -10.00 -20.42
C GLY A 636 22.75 -10.31 -20.94
N VAL A 637 21.71 -10.05 -20.13
CA VAL A 637 20.31 -10.16 -20.54
C VAL A 637 19.99 -9.18 -21.66
N MET A 638 20.40 -7.92 -21.55
CA MET A 638 20.18 -6.91 -22.59
C MET A 638 20.92 -7.25 -23.90
N GLN A 639 22.14 -7.80 -23.84
CA GLN A 639 22.87 -8.28 -25.01
C GLN A 639 22.21 -9.51 -25.63
N LEU A 640 21.71 -10.44 -24.81
CA LEU A 640 20.97 -11.63 -25.27
C LEU A 640 19.64 -11.25 -25.93
N LEU A 641 18.85 -10.35 -25.33
CA LEU A 641 17.63 -9.82 -25.92
C LEU A 641 17.91 -9.11 -27.26
N ARG A 642 18.97 -8.29 -27.33
CA ARG A 642 19.44 -7.66 -28.59
C ARG A 642 19.94 -8.69 -29.61
N ALA A 643 20.43 -9.86 -29.20
CA ALA A 643 20.81 -10.95 -30.10
C ALA A 643 19.59 -11.72 -30.62
N VAL A 644 18.64 -12.06 -29.74
CA VAL A 644 17.36 -12.71 -30.07
C VAL A 644 16.52 -11.82 -30.99
N ALA A 645 16.41 -10.52 -30.72
CA ALA A 645 15.72 -9.58 -31.60
C ALA A 645 16.34 -9.53 -33.01
N ARG A 646 17.67 -9.54 -33.12
CA ARG A 646 18.38 -9.62 -34.41
C ARG A 646 18.21 -10.98 -35.10
N LEU A 647 18.04 -12.07 -34.35
CA LEU A 647 17.76 -13.40 -34.89
C LEU A 647 16.33 -13.48 -35.44
N ILE A 648 15.35 -12.94 -34.70
CA ILE A 648 13.94 -12.84 -35.13
C ILE A 648 13.84 -11.96 -36.38
N LEU A 649 14.48 -10.79 -36.42
CA LEU A 649 14.51 -9.94 -37.63
C LEU A 649 15.08 -10.68 -38.85
N ARG A 650 16.09 -11.54 -38.67
CA ARG A 650 16.68 -12.35 -39.75
C ARG A 650 15.78 -13.50 -40.20
N LEU A 651 15.01 -14.09 -39.29
CA LEU A 651 14.05 -15.16 -39.60
C LEU A 651 12.79 -14.60 -40.28
N VAL A 652 12.34 -13.41 -39.90
CA VAL A 652 11.18 -12.72 -40.50
C VAL A 652 11.55 -12.02 -41.82
N GLY A 653 12.79 -11.54 -41.96
CA GLY A 653 13.28 -10.86 -43.17
C GLY A 653 13.71 -11.77 -44.34
N GLY A 654 13.63 -13.09 -44.20
CA GLY A 654 14.07 -14.06 -45.23
C GLY A 654 13.08 -14.26 -46.38
N GLY A 655 12.66 -13.18 -47.06
CA GLY A 655 11.40 -13.16 -47.82
C GLY A 655 11.40 -12.67 -49.29
N SER A 656 12.48 -12.13 -49.86
CA SER A 656 12.55 -11.86 -51.31
C SER A 656 13.99 -11.65 -51.82
N GLY A 657 14.29 -12.24 -52.98
CA GLY A 657 15.57 -12.07 -53.68
C GLY A 657 15.42 -12.35 -55.18
N GLY A 658 15.58 -11.32 -56.01
CA GLY A 658 15.66 -11.41 -57.47
C GLY A 658 17.08 -11.06 -57.97
N PRO A 659 17.52 -11.58 -59.13
CA PRO A 659 18.94 -11.62 -59.49
C PRO A 659 19.50 -10.31 -60.09
N PRO A 660 20.85 -10.11 -60.05
CA PRO A 660 21.48 -8.84 -60.41
C PRO A 660 22.18 -8.79 -61.79
N GLY A 661 22.34 -7.57 -62.32
CA GLY A 661 23.39 -7.20 -63.29
C GLY A 661 22.92 -6.31 -64.45
N PRO A 662 23.82 -5.61 -65.18
CA PRO A 662 25.18 -5.22 -64.79
C PRO A 662 25.60 -3.76 -65.18
N GLY A 663 26.48 -3.16 -64.37
CA GLY A 663 27.64 -2.35 -64.81
C GLY A 663 27.47 -1.02 -65.57
N THR A 664 27.69 0.10 -64.88
CA THR A 664 28.51 1.29 -65.26
C THR A 664 28.39 2.35 -64.13
N GLY A 665 29.34 3.24 -63.88
CA GLY A 665 30.66 3.44 -64.47
C GLY A 665 30.94 4.91 -64.84
N GLY A 666 31.23 5.78 -63.86
CA GLY A 666 31.50 7.21 -64.12
C GLY A 666 31.79 8.02 -62.86
N GLY A 667 32.56 9.12 -63.03
CA GLY A 667 33.01 10.02 -61.97
C GLY A 667 32.22 11.34 -61.85
N PRO A 668 32.75 12.35 -61.11
CA PRO A 668 32.00 13.51 -60.63
C PRO A 668 32.03 14.73 -61.57
N GLY A 669 31.00 15.60 -61.49
CA GLY A 669 30.96 16.86 -62.23
C GLY A 669 29.83 17.82 -61.83
N THR A 670 30.17 19.11 -61.83
CA THR A 670 29.41 20.36 -61.64
C THR A 670 28.12 20.55 -62.48
N GLY A 671 27.16 21.36 -62.00
CA GLY A 671 26.08 21.97 -62.82
C GLY A 671 26.54 23.21 -63.63
N PRO A 672 25.67 24.19 -64.03
CA PRO A 672 24.25 24.42 -63.69
C PRO A 672 23.34 24.84 -64.90
N ALA A 673 22.21 25.54 -64.63
CA ALA A 673 21.19 26.13 -65.56
C ALA A 673 20.25 25.14 -66.28
N GLY A 674 19.01 25.47 -66.67
CA GLY A 674 18.18 26.71 -66.61
C GLY A 674 16.78 26.43 -67.25
N ALA A 675 15.85 27.35 -67.55
CA ALA A 675 15.64 28.78 -67.22
C ALA A 675 14.21 29.25 -67.69
N GLY A 676 13.67 30.35 -67.14
CA GLY A 676 12.45 31.07 -67.63
C GLY A 676 11.15 30.83 -66.85
N GLY A 677 10.20 31.77 -66.75
CA GLY A 677 10.23 33.21 -67.14
C GLY A 677 8.84 33.88 -67.12
N GLY A 678 8.73 35.16 -66.73
CA GLY A 678 7.49 35.96 -66.82
C GLY A 678 7.36 37.11 -65.80
N GLY A 679 7.29 38.35 -66.27
CA GLY A 679 6.95 39.60 -65.53
C GLY A 679 6.11 40.52 -66.44
N PRO A 680 5.91 41.83 -66.16
CA PRO A 680 6.63 42.73 -65.23
C PRO A 680 5.76 42.99 -63.94
N SER A 681 5.77 44.08 -63.14
CA SER A 681 6.18 45.50 -63.26
C SER A 681 6.52 46.14 -61.89
N GLY A 682 6.91 47.42 -61.90
CA GLY A 682 7.10 48.30 -60.72
C GLY A 682 6.57 49.73 -60.99
N PRO A 683 7.15 50.82 -60.41
CA PRO A 683 8.44 50.93 -59.71
C PRO A 683 8.44 51.81 -58.41
N ASP A 684 9.63 52.33 -58.05
CA ASP A 684 9.96 53.41 -57.09
C ASP A 684 9.94 53.10 -55.57
N ALA A 685 10.90 53.55 -54.73
CA ALA A 685 12.21 54.21 -54.94
C ALA A 685 13.20 53.91 -53.76
N ALA A 686 14.43 54.47 -53.78
CA ALA A 686 15.61 53.98 -53.01
C ALA A 686 16.24 55.03 -52.02
N PRO A 687 17.38 54.76 -51.31
CA PRO A 687 17.79 55.42 -50.05
C PRO A 687 18.80 56.60 -50.22
N PRO A 688 19.48 57.09 -49.14
CA PRO A 688 20.94 56.85 -49.04
C PRO A 688 21.62 56.87 -47.63
N SER A 689 22.86 56.33 -47.55
CA SER A 689 24.08 56.76 -46.75
C SER A 689 24.04 57.09 -45.23
N GLY A 690 25.10 56.93 -44.42
CA GLY A 690 26.42 56.26 -44.64
C GLY A 690 27.59 56.78 -43.75
N VAL A 691 28.68 55.97 -43.67
CA VAL A 691 30.12 56.35 -43.49
C VAL A 691 30.72 56.70 -42.08
N GLN A 692 31.85 56.01 -41.76
CA GLN A 692 33.10 56.31 -40.96
C GLN A 692 33.15 57.47 -39.91
N GLY A 693 33.97 57.46 -38.85
CA GLY A 693 34.90 56.46 -38.29
C GLY A 693 36.14 57.05 -37.54
N GLY A 694 36.55 56.45 -36.41
CA GLY A 694 37.91 56.57 -35.81
C GLY A 694 38.22 57.72 -34.80
N GLY A 695 39.28 57.54 -33.98
CA GLY A 695 40.07 58.62 -33.35
C GLY A 695 39.89 58.93 -31.85
N ALA A 696 40.84 58.53 -30.99
CA ALA A 696 40.81 58.74 -29.53
C ALA A 696 41.51 60.04 -29.04
N ARG A 697 41.17 60.55 -27.82
CA ARG A 697 42.15 60.97 -26.77
C ARG A 697 41.57 61.48 -25.41
N SER A 698 42.28 61.10 -24.33
CA SER A 698 42.58 61.79 -23.04
C SER A 698 41.51 62.38 -22.07
N LYS A 699 41.48 61.83 -20.83
CA LYS A 699 41.72 62.41 -19.45
C LYS A 699 41.28 63.87 -19.09
N PRO A 700 41.02 64.21 -17.79
CA PRO A 700 41.77 63.77 -16.57
C PRO A 700 40.98 63.47 -15.26
N GLU A 701 41.74 63.16 -14.19
CA GLU A 701 41.34 63.01 -12.76
C GLU A 701 41.04 64.36 -12.07
N PRO A 702 40.43 64.35 -10.85
CA PRO A 702 41.25 64.54 -9.63
C PRO A 702 40.92 63.58 -8.45
N LYS A 703 41.61 63.73 -7.30
CA LYS A 703 41.62 62.81 -6.14
C LYS A 703 41.35 63.49 -4.78
N GLY A 704 40.88 62.71 -3.80
CA GLY A 704 41.12 62.90 -2.34
C GLY A 704 40.35 64.02 -1.61
N PRO A 705 40.52 64.19 -0.28
CA PRO A 705 41.53 63.55 0.60
C PRO A 705 41.05 62.91 1.94
N GLU A 706 41.93 62.06 2.48
CA GLU A 706 42.32 61.78 3.88
C GLU A 706 41.42 62.03 5.12
N ALA A 707 41.12 60.92 5.81
CA ALA A 707 41.43 60.57 7.22
C ALA A 707 41.34 61.57 8.41
N ARG A 708 40.80 61.06 9.54
CA ARG A 708 41.24 61.36 10.92
C ARG A 708 40.94 60.19 11.88
N GLN A 709 41.77 60.04 12.92
CA GLN A 709 41.65 59.04 13.99
C GLN A 709 41.71 59.71 15.38
N HIS A 710 41.04 59.13 16.37
CA HIS A 710 41.38 59.03 17.80
C HIS A 710 40.62 57.77 18.32
N ALA A 711 41.17 56.83 19.08
CA ALA A 711 41.72 56.93 20.45
C ALA A 711 40.62 57.40 21.46
N GLU A 712 40.33 56.72 22.57
CA GLU A 712 40.99 55.59 23.28
C GLU A 712 39.97 54.97 24.30
N SER A 713 40.18 53.87 25.05
CA SER A 713 41.37 53.02 25.29
C SER A 713 41.02 51.53 25.66
N GLU A 714 41.93 50.85 26.35
CA GLU A 714 42.09 49.42 26.70
C GLU A 714 41.10 48.77 27.72
N ARG A 715 40.88 47.44 27.60
CA ARG A 715 41.57 46.42 28.46
C ARG A 715 41.31 44.95 28.04
N SER A 716 42.38 44.14 28.20
CA SER A 716 42.54 42.66 28.37
C SER A 716 41.33 41.74 28.13
N GLY A 717 41.42 40.60 27.41
CA GLY A 717 42.49 39.59 27.33
C GLY A 717 42.13 38.36 28.19
N GLU A 718 42.28 37.09 27.80
CA GLU A 718 42.94 36.44 26.65
C GLU A 718 42.25 35.09 26.27
N ILE A 719 42.49 34.59 25.04
CA ILE A 719 42.83 33.19 24.62
C ILE A 719 42.10 32.02 25.36
N SER A 720 41.41 31.06 24.72
CA SER A 720 41.88 30.16 23.63
C SER A 720 40.77 29.34 22.92
N GLU A 721 41.05 28.90 21.68
CA GLU A 721 40.54 27.65 21.07
C GLU A 721 41.34 26.43 21.61
N PRO A 722 40.80 25.19 21.73
CA PRO A 722 40.49 24.39 20.53
C PRO A 722 39.42 23.27 20.61
N SER A 723 39.01 22.82 19.42
CA SER A 723 38.69 21.44 18.99
C SER A 723 38.43 20.31 20.03
N ALA A 724 37.23 19.71 19.99
CA ALA A 724 37.04 18.24 19.99
C ALA A 724 35.60 17.79 19.68
N LYS A 725 35.44 16.63 19.02
CA LYS A 725 34.18 15.84 19.02
C LYS A 725 34.13 14.90 20.23
N PRO A 726 32.96 14.68 20.85
CA PRO A 726 32.64 13.45 21.59
C PRO A 726 31.76 12.49 20.78
N LYS A 727 31.59 11.27 21.30
CA LYS A 727 30.82 10.15 20.69
C LYS A 727 29.42 10.02 21.31
N ALA A 728 28.54 9.28 20.62
CA ALA A 728 27.28 8.78 21.17
C ALA A 728 27.49 7.68 22.24
N PRO A 729 26.56 7.54 23.20
CA PRO A 729 26.31 6.30 23.97
C PRO A 729 25.11 5.51 23.40
N ALA A 730 24.78 4.36 24.00
CA ALA A 730 23.76 3.43 23.48
C ALA A 730 22.77 2.95 24.56
N LYS A 731 21.61 2.45 24.08
CA LYS A 731 20.67 1.50 24.70
C LYS A 731 20.37 1.59 26.23
N ALA A 732 19.17 2.11 26.50
CA ALA A 732 18.07 1.43 27.20
C ALA A 732 18.08 1.26 28.75
N ALA A 733 16.86 0.96 29.25
CA ALA A 733 16.45 0.46 30.57
C ALA A 733 16.18 1.45 31.74
N ALA A 734 14.88 1.68 31.95
CA ALA A 734 14.15 1.50 33.22
C ALA A 734 14.24 2.51 34.41
N MET A 735 13.04 3.02 34.75
CA MET A 735 12.44 3.04 36.09
C MET A 735 12.82 4.09 37.16
N ARG A 736 11.88 5.04 37.37
CA ARG A 736 11.62 5.86 38.60
C ARG A 736 12.72 6.85 39.02
N PRO A 737 12.37 7.96 39.69
CA PRO A 737 12.16 7.95 41.14
C PRO A 737 10.85 8.62 41.62
N ALA A 738 10.67 8.66 42.93
CA ALA A 738 9.74 9.53 43.67
C ALA A 738 10.45 9.94 44.99
N HIS A 739 9.87 10.88 45.74
CA HIS A 739 10.37 11.45 47.01
C HIS A 739 11.57 12.41 46.90
N GLU A 740 11.80 13.29 47.88
CA GLU A 740 10.99 13.64 49.08
C GLU A 740 10.32 15.04 48.84
N GLU A 741 10.05 16.02 49.73
CA GLU A 741 10.32 16.24 51.16
C GLU A 741 9.08 16.77 51.96
N HIS A 742 9.32 17.22 53.18
CA HIS A 742 8.42 17.67 54.26
C HIS A 742 7.31 18.69 53.88
N ALA A 743 6.04 18.65 54.37
CA ALA A 743 5.43 18.57 55.73
C ALA A 743 5.06 19.97 56.31
N ALA A 744 4.01 20.18 57.13
CA ALA A 744 3.17 19.26 57.93
C ALA A 744 1.72 19.74 58.19
N SER A 745 0.85 18.81 58.65
CA SER A 745 -0.15 18.86 59.76
C SER A 745 -0.68 20.22 60.29
N THR A 746 -1.95 20.43 60.72
CA THR A 746 -2.88 19.54 61.47
C THR A 746 -4.32 20.12 61.49
N THR A 747 -5.38 19.32 61.68
CA THR A 747 -6.65 19.78 62.32
C THR A 747 -7.50 18.62 62.87
N VAL A 748 -8.32 18.88 63.90
CA VAL A 748 -9.27 17.94 64.54
C VAL A 748 -10.57 18.68 64.91
N GLU A 749 -11.70 17.97 64.91
CA GLU A 749 -13.07 18.33 65.35
C GLU A 749 -13.23 18.52 66.89
N PRO A 750 -14.44 18.79 67.48
CA PRO A 750 -15.72 19.33 66.98
C PRO A 750 -16.30 20.46 67.90
N ASP A 751 -17.55 20.94 67.70
CA ASP A 751 -18.70 20.73 68.65
C ASP A 751 -20.07 21.20 68.07
N ARG A 752 -21.16 21.06 68.84
CA ARG A 752 -22.58 21.35 68.54
C ARG A 752 -23.18 22.43 69.46
N SER A 753 -24.24 23.14 69.02
CA SER A 753 -25.46 23.49 69.79
C SER A 753 -26.41 24.40 68.98
N THR A 754 -27.62 23.94 68.63
CA THR A 754 -28.96 24.25 69.20
C THR A 754 -29.58 25.60 68.82
N ASP A 755 -30.71 25.59 68.08
CA ASP A 755 -32.03 26.00 68.62
C ASP A 755 -33.20 25.76 67.65
N ALA A 756 -34.43 25.73 68.21
CA ALA A 756 -35.74 25.57 67.55
C ALA A 756 -36.85 25.86 68.61
N PRO A 757 -38.18 25.83 68.30
CA PRO A 757 -38.95 25.99 67.05
C PRO A 757 -39.92 27.21 67.16
N VAL A 758 -41.07 27.24 66.42
CA VAL A 758 -42.45 27.65 66.89
C VAL A 758 -43.41 28.23 65.79
N GLN A 759 -44.52 27.51 65.58
CA GLN A 759 -45.95 27.88 65.33
C GLN A 759 -46.47 28.95 64.29
N THR A 760 -47.21 28.43 63.30
CA THR A 760 -48.64 28.69 62.91
C THR A 760 -49.25 30.08 62.59
N ARG A 761 -50.28 30.03 61.70
CA ARG A 761 -51.43 30.97 61.50
C ARG A 761 -51.13 32.30 60.74
N ASP A 762 -52.09 32.99 60.07
CA ASP A 762 -53.54 32.71 59.90
C ASP A 762 -54.18 33.21 58.57
N THR A 763 -55.30 32.56 58.21
CA THR A 763 -56.51 32.99 57.45
C THR A 763 -56.53 34.00 56.28
N GLY A 764 -57.39 33.67 55.28
CA GLY A 764 -58.21 34.62 54.49
C GLY A 764 -58.02 34.56 52.96
N LYS A 765 -59.04 34.72 52.10
CA LYS A 765 -60.51 34.82 52.30
C LYS A 765 -61.23 34.63 50.93
N ALA A 766 -62.41 33.97 50.90
CA ALA A 766 -63.58 34.06 49.99
C ALA A 766 -63.47 34.49 48.49
N ALA A 767 -64.38 34.12 47.55
CA ALA A 767 -65.40 33.04 47.43
C ALA A 767 -66.14 33.12 46.07
N ALA A 768 -66.67 31.98 45.58
CA ALA A 768 -67.78 31.84 44.59
C ALA A 768 -67.56 32.41 43.14
N ALA A 769 -68.35 32.09 42.09
CA ALA A 769 -69.54 31.22 41.99
C ALA A 769 -69.68 30.47 40.62
N VAL A 770 -69.93 29.16 40.70
CA VAL A 770 -71.11 28.41 40.16
C VAL A 770 -71.68 28.69 38.74
N ARG A 771 -71.61 27.66 37.86
CA ARG A 771 -72.71 26.95 37.13
C ARG A 771 -72.08 25.70 36.45
N LYS A 772 -72.62 24.46 36.55
CA LYS A 772 -73.90 23.88 36.06
C LYS A 772 -73.96 23.77 34.52
N ASP A 773 -74.34 22.66 33.88
CA ASP A 773 -74.86 21.35 34.33
C ASP A 773 -74.26 20.19 33.48
N ALA A 774 -74.69 18.92 33.70
CA ALA A 774 -74.15 17.71 33.04
C ALA A 774 -75.21 16.92 32.19
N PRO A 775 -75.25 15.57 32.09
CA PRO A 775 -75.06 14.86 30.81
C PRO A 775 -76.26 13.99 30.34
N VAL A 776 -76.16 13.40 29.13
CA VAL A 776 -76.90 12.20 28.59
C VAL A 776 -76.39 12.00 27.13
N ALA A 777 -75.98 10.86 26.54
CA ALA A 777 -76.21 9.41 26.67
C ALA A 777 -77.36 8.83 25.81
N GLN A 778 -77.06 7.94 24.83
CA GLN A 778 -77.84 6.71 24.54
C GLN A 778 -77.26 5.83 23.40
N GLU A 779 -77.73 4.58 23.33
CA GLU A 779 -77.27 3.49 22.45
C GLU A 779 -78.12 3.30 21.18
N ARG A 780 -77.62 2.48 20.23
CA ARG A 780 -78.30 1.46 19.35
C ARG A 780 -77.47 1.27 18.05
N LYS A 781 -77.45 0.14 17.31
CA LYS A 781 -78.16 -1.17 17.38
C LYS A 781 -77.32 -2.24 16.63
N LYS A 782 -77.55 -3.55 16.85
CA LYS A 782 -77.04 -4.64 15.99
C LYS A 782 -78.05 -5.00 14.89
N THR A 783 -77.61 -5.23 13.65
CA THR A 783 -78.26 -6.13 12.66
C THR A 783 -77.36 -6.48 11.46
N GLN A 784 -77.30 -7.76 11.10
CA GLN A 784 -77.09 -8.30 9.73
C GLN A 784 -78.47 -8.86 9.24
N PRO A 785 -78.67 -9.68 8.16
CA PRO A 785 -77.78 -10.22 7.11
C PRO A 785 -78.39 -10.29 5.66
N LYS A 786 -77.66 -10.87 4.68
CA LYS A 786 -78.08 -11.88 3.65
C LYS A 786 -77.43 -11.75 2.25
N LYS A 787 -77.49 -12.87 1.49
CA LYS A 787 -77.05 -13.10 0.08
C LYS A 787 -78.25 -13.09 -0.89
N ALA A 788 -78.02 -12.91 -2.20
CA ALA A 788 -78.10 -13.99 -3.23
C ALA A 788 -78.30 -13.50 -4.69
N ALA A 789 -77.66 -14.20 -5.65
CA ALA A 789 -78.07 -14.54 -7.05
C ALA A 789 -78.54 -13.44 -8.05
N SER A 790 -78.31 -13.52 -9.37
CA SER A 790 -77.46 -14.38 -10.26
C SER A 790 -77.28 -13.65 -11.64
N GLU A 791 -77.12 -14.15 -12.88
CA GLU A 791 -77.18 -15.47 -13.58
C GLU A 791 -76.48 -15.36 -14.99
N GLU A 792 -76.42 -16.46 -15.77
CA GLU A 792 -76.05 -16.61 -17.22
C GLU A 792 -74.60 -16.27 -17.68
N GLY A 793 -73.96 -17.00 -18.63
CA GLY A 793 -74.26 -18.32 -19.23
C GLY A 793 -73.40 -18.68 -20.48
N LYS A 794 -73.02 -19.97 -20.64
CA LYS A 794 -72.51 -20.67 -21.88
C LYS A 794 -71.10 -20.33 -22.44
N ASP A 795 -70.37 -21.19 -23.15
CA ASP A 795 -70.45 -22.66 -23.42
C ASP A 795 -69.08 -23.28 -23.87
N SER A 796 -68.96 -24.63 -23.88
CA SER A 796 -67.92 -25.48 -24.56
C SER A 796 -66.43 -25.46 -24.08
N SER A 797 -65.60 -26.53 -24.17
CA SER A 797 -65.84 -28.00 -24.29
C SER A 797 -64.59 -28.90 -24.01
N VAL A 798 -64.68 -29.81 -23.01
CA VAL A 798 -64.39 -31.29 -22.96
C VAL A 798 -63.36 -31.97 -23.94
N PRO A 799 -62.72 -33.15 -23.64
CA PRO A 799 -61.77 -33.57 -22.57
C PRO A 799 -60.57 -34.45 -23.11
N SER A 800 -59.96 -35.33 -22.27
CA SER A 800 -59.14 -36.58 -22.54
C SER A 800 -57.73 -36.52 -21.89
N LYS A 801 -57.16 -37.49 -21.15
CA LYS A 801 -57.46 -38.83 -20.56
C LYS A 801 -56.62 -38.93 -19.24
N GLY A 802 -56.74 -39.88 -18.30
CA GLY A 802 -57.59 -41.07 -18.18
C GLY A 802 -56.81 -42.32 -17.71
N GLY A 803 -57.03 -42.80 -16.48
CA GLY A 803 -56.60 -44.13 -15.99
C GLY A 803 -55.14 -44.26 -15.49
N THR A 804 -54.75 -45.22 -14.65
CA THR A 804 -55.48 -46.32 -13.95
C THR A 804 -54.76 -46.71 -12.64
N ALA A 805 -55.44 -47.42 -11.73
CA ALA A 805 -54.88 -47.84 -10.43
C ALA A 805 -54.74 -49.37 -10.26
N LYS A 806 -53.69 -49.81 -9.55
CA LYS A 806 -53.53 -50.99 -8.66
C LYS A 806 -52.06 -51.03 -8.18
N ALA A 807 -51.71 -51.07 -6.89
CA ALA A 807 -52.04 -51.98 -5.79
C ALA A 807 -51.06 -53.18 -5.68
N GLY A 808 -50.25 -53.16 -4.61
CA GLY A 808 -49.24 -54.13 -4.19
C GLY A 808 -48.47 -53.48 -3.02
N GLY A 809 -48.25 -54.20 -1.91
CA GLY A 809 -47.87 -53.58 -0.62
C GLY A 809 -46.63 -54.17 0.07
N VAL A 810 -46.63 -54.09 1.42
CA VAL A 810 -45.51 -54.34 2.36
C VAL A 810 -44.53 -53.15 2.46
N GLY A 811 -44.21 -52.60 3.63
CA GLY A 811 -44.65 -52.93 5.01
C GLY A 811 -44.29 -51.86 6.06
N GLU A 812 -44.66 -52.11 7.32
CA GLU A 812 -44.29 -51.42 8.60
C GLU A 812 -44.46 -49.88 8.68
N GLN A 813 -45.45 -49.34 9.40
CA GLN A 813 -45.53 -49.13 10.87
C GLN A 813 -44.52 -48.07 11.41
N SER A 814 -44.89 -46.89 11.94
CA SER A 814 -45.85 -46.46 13.01
C SER A 814 -45.38 -46.79 14.44
N ASN A 815 -45.49 -45.95 15.49
CA ASN A 815 -45.74 -44.50 15.65
C ASN A 815 -45.34 -44.09 17.10
N GLU A 816 -45.37 -42.78 17.42
CA GLU A 816 -45.62 -42.17 18.75
C GLU A 816 -44.93 -42.63 20.08
N ALA A 817 -44.24 -41.66 20.69
CA ALA A 817 -44.46 -41.13 22.07
C ALA A 817 -44.19 -41.93 23.39
N ALA A 818 -43.19 -41.42 24.13
CA ALA A 818 -43.26 -40.88 25.51
C ALA A 818 -43.07 -41.73 26.81
N SER A 819 -42.38 -41.08 27.77
CA SER A 819 -42.41 -41.25 29.25
C SER A 819 -41.58 -42.37 29.93
N GLY A 820 -41.14 -42.13 31.19
CA GLY A 820 -40.65 -43.21 32.10
C GLY A 820 -39.44 -42.89 33.03
N ARG A 821 -39.69 -42.51 34.30
CA ARG A 821 -38.72 -42.22 35.39
C ARG A 821 -37.90 -43.42 35.95
N THR A 822 -36.78 -43.10 36.63
CA THR A 822 -36.13 -43.79 37.80
C THR A 822 -35.47 -45.18 37.59
N GLY A 823 -34.46 -45.65 38.36
CA GLY A 823 -33.81 -45.11 39.58
C GLY A 823 -32.41 -45.73 39.92
N LYS A 824 -31.88 -45.50 41.12
CA LYS A 824 -30.51 -45.84 41.65
C LYS A 824 -30.54 -47.03 42.65
N PRO A 825 -29.43 -47.71 43.07
CA PRO A 825 -28.31 -47.18 43.91
C PRO A 825 -26.87 -47.67 43.52
N ALA A 826 -25.75 -46.98 43.83
CA ALA A 826 -24.81 -47.04 45.00
C ALA A 826 -23.88 -48.29 45.04
N GLU A 827 -22.64 -48.31 45.55
CA GLU A 827 -21.85 -47.42 46.47
C GLU A 827 -20.42 -47.14 45.93
N SER A 828 -19.87 -45.92 46.02
CA SER A 828 -18.87 -45.37 46.99
C SER A 828 -17.40 -45.86 46.83
N GLY A 829 -16.37 -44.99 46.86
CA GLY A 829 -16.31 -43.52 46.93
C GLY A 829 -14.86 -42.97 46.81
N GLY A 830 -14.67 -41.65 46.63
CA GLY A 830 -13.31 -41.06 46.58
C GLY A 830 -13.17 -39.57 46.19
N SER A 831 -13.06 -38.70 47.20
CA SER A 831 -12.55 -37.30 47.14
C SER A 831 -13.35 -36.21 46.38
N THR A 832 -13.02 -34.94 46.64
CA THR A 832 -13.83 -33.73 46.39
C THR A 832 -13.06 -32.62 45.65
N GLY A 833 -13.74 -31.65 44.99
CA GLY A 833 -13.06 -30.63 44.17
C GLY A 833 -13.71 -29.24 43.97
N ASN A 834 -15.05 -29.12 43.96
CA ASN A 834 -15.82 -27.86 43.86
C ASN A 834 -15.67 -27.02 42.56
N ALA A 835 -16.70 -26.24 42.22
CA ALA A 835 -16.78 -25.46 40.97
C ALA A 835 -16.79 -23.94 41.22
N ARG A 836 -16.17 -23.14 40.34
CA ARG A 836 -16.28 -21.67 40.38
C ARG A 836 -16.40 -21.00 39.01
N ARG A 837 -17.31 -20.02 38.97
CA ARG A 837 -17.58 -19.05 37.89
C ARG A 837 -16.29 -18.38 37.39
N ARG A 838 -16.20 -18.10 36.09
CA ARG A 838 -15.41 -16.95 35.58
C ARG A 838 -16.36 -15.76 35.34
N ARG A 839 -15.84 -14.54 35.51
CA ARG A 839 -16.61 -13.28 35.45
C ARG A 839 -16.35 -12.59 34.11
N GLY A 840 -17.37 -11.92 33.56
CA GLY A 840 -17.16 -10.84 32.60
C GLY A 840 -16.55 -9.62 33.30
N ILE A 841 -15.77 -8.83 32.56
CA ILE A 841 -15.17 -7.58 33.06
C ILE A 841 -16.04 -6.41 32.63
N ARG A 842 -16.40 -5.53 33.58
CA ARG A 842 -16.76 -4.14 33.28
C ARG A 842 -15.52 -3.30 33.53
N LEU A 843 -15.19 -2.43 32.58
CA LEU A 843 -14.34 -1.28 32.86
C LEU A 843 -15.16 -0.17 33.55
N LYS A 844 -14.47 0.79 34.15
CA LYS A 844 -15.00 2.04 34.70
C LYS A 844 -14.61 3.18 33.79
#